data_AF-A0A318N5S0-F1
#
_entry.id   AF-A0A318N5S0-F1
#
_cell.length_a   1.000
_cell.length_b   1.000
_cell.length_c   1.000
_cell.angle_alpha   90.00
_cell.angle_beta   90.00
_cell.angle_gamma   90.00
#
_symmetry.space_group_name_H-M   'P 1'
#
loop_
_entity.id
_entity.type
_entity.pdbx_description
1 polymer ?
#
loop_
_entity_poly.entity_id
_entity_poly.type
_entity_poly.pdbx_seq_one_letter_code
_entity_poly.pdbx_strand_id
1 'polypeptide(L)'
;MKESKLSQVKKSLPLKLGASLIGGATLIVCVGALTLPARAAVSNCGDENTIADCVPDEHLANAIAVGFNNGDPIGASTTHKVGEVKVKDNLVVDAHGSQIYDLRGLGTFDRITELDLQDNQIRDLSELANLPDLKTLDLSRNHINSNLSEIGAKDKLESLKINSDGNYRLRDISAIGSFKRLTELELVDQKISDVTPLKGLSLLNRLILSDNKIVDVSPLGSLNKLQHLDLSKNQIKDILPISGLTSLSATNGLDATDQDVTITPRHEYNKDADWVIDGIKVNYYGDVYAKIEHPRINQSAEDIDSSKVRIPLNNSKISFLAPAKYRSVEFTFGGPVSTNHNVTLGTFSGKAIQYASVVKRLSGNVRYDTMGAILDESNYPQRGTVIVASGENFPDALAASGLSGKLNAPVVLTDTYQLSARADGQLTRLRPTRVIVVGGPSAVSDGVVDQIANRVTAPSEADVVRIAGATRRDTANEIFAQADKQHAKGQPDQDWNADTAIIATGDNFVDALSISSVARQKKLPVFLSGQDGLDANTVKAIKDHGFTNVIIAGGSQAVPQSVVSQLKAAGVDGPNIQRIGGATRYQTSLQIAQYQRQFYGASLKSPVFATGENFPDALVGGVFAGQKNNPIVLVSPDTAVNTDALNWIKATSKNRPRGFNPDTDFAYVLGGLDAVSAEVSEQISSILGD
;
A
#
# COMPACT_ATOMS: atom_id res chain seq x y z
N MET A 1 -39.38 -5.07 -36.48
CA MET A 1 -38.63 -5.06 -37.75
C MET A 1 -38.71 -3.67 -38.36
N LYS A 2 -37.57 -3.20 -38.89
CA LYS A 2 -37.33 -2.02 -39.75
C LYS A 2 -37.21 -0.64 -39.06
N GLU A 3 -35.95 -0.27 -38.87
CA GLU A 3 -35.33 1.04 -39.09
C GLU A 3 -36.16 2.31 -38.84
N SER A 4 -36.03 2.86 -37.63
CA SER A 4 -36.17 4.31 -37.42
C SER A 4 -35.40 4.74 -36.16
N LYS A 5 -34.10 5.09 -36.29
CA LYS A 5 -33.34 5.86 -35.28
C LYS A 5 -31.90 6.19 -35.73
N LEU A 6 -31.75 6.83 -36.89
CA LEU A 6 -30.47 7.45 -37.27
C LEU A 6 -30.66 8.81 -37.96
N SER A 7 -31.45 9.71 -37.37
CA SER A 7 -31.49 11.12 -37.82
C SER A 7 -31.69 12.17 -36.70
N GLN A 8 -31.40 11.83 -35.43
CA GLN A 8 -31.57 12.77 -34.31
C GLN A 8 -30.37 12.90 -33.34
N VAL A 9 -29.13 12.70 -33.81
CA VAL A 9 -27.92 13.07 -33.03
C VAL A 9 -26.92 13.88 -33.87
N LYS A 10 -27.41 14.90 -34.56
CA LYS A 10 -26.59 16.01 -35.08
C LYS A 10 -27.18 17.33 -34.56
N LYS A 11 -26.82 17.72 -33.32
CA LYS A 11 -26.73 19.12 -32.80
C LYS A 11 -26.53 19.18 -31.28
N SER A 12 -25.28 19.35 -30.84
CA SER A 12 -24.78 20.06 -29.64
C SER A 12 -23.34 19.58 -29.39
N LEU A 13 -22.25 20.32 -29.61
CA LEU A 13 -21.97 21.70 -29.23
C LEU A 13 -20.99 22.40 -30.22
N PRO A 14 -20.90 23.75 -30.16
CA PRO A 14 -20.20 24.59 -31.12
C PRO A 14 -18.80 25.02 -30.64
N LEU A 15 -17.81 24.99 -31.55
CA LEU A 15 -16.54 25.69 -31.39
C LEU A 15 -16.77 27.21 -31.52
N LYS A 16 -16.45 27.95 -30.45
CA LYS A 16 -16.18 29.40 -30.53
C LYS A 16 -14.68 29.61 -30.69
N LEU A 17 -14.26 30.05 -31.87
CA LEU A 17 -12.98 30.72 -32.06
C LEU A 17 -13.04 32.11 -31.39
N GLY A 18 -12.07 32.40 -30.53
CA GLY A 18 -11.73 33.74 -30.06
C GLY A 18 -10.31 34.08 -30.49
N ALA A 19 -10.13 35.21 -31.17
CA ALA A 19 -8.88 35.72 -31.70
C ALA A 19 -8.12 36.58 -30.66
N SER A 20 -6.77 36.56 -30.73
CA SER A 20 -5.78 37.61 -30.34
C SER A 20 -4.50 36.95 -29.79
N LEU A 21 -3.41 36.76 -30.56
CA LEU A 21 -2.34 37.70 -30.98
C LEU A 21 -1.01 37.46 -30.20
N ILE A 22 0.09 37.37 -30.97
CA ILE A 22 1.52 37.56 -30.60
C ILE A 22 2.20 36.38 -29.86
N GLY A 23 3.36 35.83 -30.23
CA GLY A 23 4.30 36.04 -31.33
C GLY A 23 5.43 34.98 -31.25
N GLY A 24 5.96 34.60 -32.41
CA GLY A 24 7.29 33.99 -32.63
C GLY A 24 7.72 32.73 -31.85
N ALA A 25 7.65 31.56 -32.49
CA ALA A 25 8.77 30.60 -32.56
C ALA A 25 8.50 29.53 -33.63
N THR A 26 9.39 29.50 -34.61
CA THR A 26 9.65 28.55 -35.70
C THR A 26 8.97 27.17 -35.62
N LEU A 27 8.02 26.92 -36.53
CA LEU A 27 7.46 25.60 -36.84
C LEU A 27 8.31 24.95 -37.93
N ILE A 28 9.11 23.94 -37.59
CA ILE A 28 9.71 23.03 -38.57
C ILE A 28 8.62 22.03 -38.95
N VAL A 29 8.18 22.10 -40.20
CA VAL A 29 7.32 21.11 -40.84
C VAL A 29 8.19 19.95 -41.31
N CYS A 30 7.94 18.75 -40.78
CA CYS A 30 8.12 17.51 -41.54
C CYS A 30 6.76 16.83 -41.64
N VAL A 31 6.21 16.87 -42.86
CA VAL A 31 5.06 16.09 -43.31
C VAL A 31 5.47 14.63 -43.36
N GLY A 32 4.72 13.76 -42.70
CA GLY A 32 4.94 12.31 -42.73
C GLY A 32 3.75 11.54 -42.13
N ALA A 33 2.74 11.31 -42.96
CA ALA A 33 1.76 10.21 -42.90
C ALA A 33 1.08 9.89 -41.55
N LEU A 34 0.03 10.66 -41.23
CA LEU A 34 -1.14 10.11 -40.53
C LEU A 34 -1.97 9.33 -41.55
N THR A 35 -1.74 8.02 -41.65
CA THR A 35 -2.77 7.09 -42.16
C THR A 35 -3.16 6.18 -41.00
N LEU A 36 -4.41 6.32 -40.56
CA LEU A 36 -5.08 5.30 -39.77
C LEU A 36 -5.25 4.08 -40.68
N PRO A 37 -4.80 2.87 -40.32
CA PRO A 37 -5.21 1.71 -41.09
C PRO A 37 -6.69 1.45 -40.81
N ALA A 38 -7.44 1.35 -41.91
CA ALA A 38 -8.84 0.98 -41.91
C ALA A 38 -9.02 -0.38 -41.22
N ARG A 39 -10.10 -0.46 -40.43
CA ARG A 39 -10.62 -1.69 -39.87
C ARG A 39 -11.06 -2.63 -41.00
N ALA A 40 -10.47 -3.83 -41.02
CA ALA A 40 -10.90 -5.08 -41.68
C ALA A 40 -11.20 -5.04 -43.20
N ALA A 41 -10.21 -5.43 -44.00
CA ALA A 41 -10.46 -6.23 -45.21
C ALA A 41 -10.09 -7.68 -44.85
N VAL A 42 -11.07 -8.57 -44.82
CA VAL A 42 -10.83 -10.02 -44.80
C VAL A 42 -10.06 -10.34 -46.09
N SER A 43 -8.84 -10.85 -45.99
CA SER A 43 -8.10 -11.31 -47.17
C SER A 43 -8.86 -12.50 -47.76
N ASN A 44 -9.39 -12.35 -48.96
CA ASN A 44 -9.91 -13.47 -49.76
C ASN A 44 -8.72 -14.25 -50.34
N CYS A 45 -7.87 -14.82 -49.48
CA CYS A 45 -6.77 -15.67 -49.92
C CYS A 45 -7.29 -17.08 -50.22
N GLY A 46 -7.21 -17.50 -51.48
CA GLY A 46 -7.57 -18.85 -51.94
C GLY A 46 -6.36 -19.62 -52.47
N ASP A 47 -6.57 -20.91 -52.76
CA ASP A 47 -5.50 -21.86 -53.12
C ASP A 47 -4.66 -21.46 -54.35
N GLU A 48 -5.27 -20.70 -55.27
CA GLU A 48 -4.63 -20.25 -56.50
C GLU A 48 -3.81 -18.97 -56.33
N ASN A 49 -3.95 -18.26 -55.21
CA ASN A 49 -3.17 -17.09 -54.88
C ASN A 49 -1.74 -17.49 -54.51
N THR A 50 -0.78 -16.61 -54.77
CA THR A 50 0.60 -16.79 -54.33
C THR A 50 0.80 -16.39 -52.87
N ILE A 51 1.91 -16.80 -52.25
CA ILE A 51 2.25 -16.36 -50.89
C ILE A 51 2.29 -14.81 -50.81
N ALA A 52 2.89 -14.15 -51.81
CA ALA A 52 2.97 -12.69 -51.89
C ALA A 52 1.59 -12.01 -52.03
N ASP A 53 0.62 -12.65 -52.67
CA ASP A 53 -0.74 -12.11 -52.79
C ASP A 53 -1.49 -12.10 -51.44
N CYS A 54 -1.12 -13.02 -50.55
CA CYS A 54 -1.86 -13.29 -49.32
C CYS A 54 -1.21 -12.72 -48.06
N VAL A 55 0.11 -12.55 -48.06
CA VAL A 55 0.90 -12.05 -46.93
C VAL A 55 1.49 -10.68 -47.31
N PRO A 56 0.91 -9.56 -46.83
CA PRO A 56 1.33 -8.23 -47.24
C PRO A 56 2.74 -7.82 -46.79
N ASP A 57 3.22 -8.41 -45.69
CA ASP A 57 4.58 -8.19 -45.21
C ASP A 57 5.55 -9.06 -46.02
N GLU A 58 6.39 -8.43 -46.84
CA GLU A 58 7.31 -9.14 -47.74
C GLU A 58 8.32 -10.00 -46.99
N HIS A 59 8.72 -9.60 -45.78
CA HIS A 59 9.65 -10.37 -44.96
C HIS A 59 8.99 -11.63 -44.42
N LEU A 60 7.74 -11.53 -43.97
CA LEU A 60 6.95 -12.68 -43.54
C LEU A 60 6.63 -13.62 -44.71
N ALA A 61 6.28 -13.07 -45.88
CA ALA A 61 6.04 -13.85 -47.09
C ALA A 61 7.29 -14.65 -47.51
N ASN A 62 8.46 -14.02 -47.46
CA ASN A 62 9.74 -14.67 -47.72
C ASN A 62 10.04 -15.77 -46.70
N ALA A 63 9.85 -15.53 -45.40
CA ALA A 63 10.06 -16.54 -44.37
C ALA A 63 9.16 -17.78 -44.57
N ILE A 64 7.89 -17.58 -44.94
CA ILE A 64 6.97 -18.68 -45.27
C ILE A 64 7.47 -19.46 -46.51
N ALA A 65 7.96 -18.77 -47.54
CA ALA A 65 8.52 -19.40 -48.73
C ALA A 65 9.78 -20.23 -48.42
N VAL A 66 10.65 -19.74 -47.53
CA VAL A 66 11.84 -20.46 -47.06
C VAL A 66 11.43 -21.69 -46.24
N GLY A 67 10.47 -21.54 -45.33
CA GLY A 67 9.91 -22.66 -44.57
C GLY A 67 9.30 -23.74 -45.48
N PHE A 68 8.58 -23.32 -46.53
CA PHE A 68 8.07 -24.23 -47.55
C PHE A 68 9.19 -24.96 -48.29
N ASN A 69 10.35 -24.32 -48.48
CA ASN A 69 11.56 -24.91 -49.05
C ASN A 69 12.46 -25.63 -48.01
N ASN A 70 11.89 -26.13 -46.91
CA ASN A 70 12.61 -26.86 -45.85
C ASN A 70 13.73 -26.06 -45.18
N GLY A 71 13.57 -24.73 -45.10
CA GLY A 71 14.55 -23.85 -44.48
C GLY A 71 15.68 -23.39 -45.41
N ASP A 72 15.71 -23.83 -46.68
CA ASP A 72 16.73 -23.40 -47.64
C ASP A 72 16.30 -22.07 -48.30
N PRO A 73 17.02 -20.95 -48.09
CA PRO A 73 16.71 -19.70 -48.75
C PRO A 73 16.99 -19.74 -50.27
N ILE A 74 17.83 -20.68 -50.73
CA ILE A 74 18.15 -20.84 -52.14
C ILE A 74 17.00 -21.59 -52.83
N GLY A 75 16.30 -20.90 -53.74
CA GLY A 75 15.16 -21.46 -54.48
C GLY A 75 13.80 -21.26 -53.80
N ALA A 76 13.78 -20.68 -52.60
CA ALA A 76 12.54 -20.19 -51.99
C ALA A 76 11.91 -19.11 -52.89
N SER A 77 10.59 -19.17 -53.06
CA SER A 77 9.86 -18.21 -53.89
C SER A 77 8.51 -17.86 -53.30
N THR A 78 8.21 -16.57 -53.22
CA THR A 78 6.90 -16.07 -52.76
C THR A 78 5.81 -16.22 -53.82
N THR A 79 6.15 -16.70 -55.03
CA THR A 79 5.20 -16.98 -56.11
C THR A 79 4.60 -18.39 -56.03
N HIS A 80 5.05 -19.24 -55.10
CA HIS A 80 4.39 -20.52 -54.84
C HIS A 80 2.93 -20.31 -54.47
N LYS A 81 2.07 -21.21 -54.94
CA LYS A 81 0.63 -21.13 -54.68
C LYS A 81 0.33 -21.56 -53.25
N VAL A 82 -0.57 -20.84 -52.59
CA VAL A 82 -1.00 -21.14 -51.21
C VAL A 82 -1.53 -22.57 -51.10
N GLY A 83 -2.22 -23.08 -52.12
CA GLY A 83 -2.71 -24.46 -52.17
C GLY A 83 -1.62 -25.53 -52.07
N GLU A 84 -0.41 -25.22 -52.54
CA GLU A 84 0.76 -26.11 -52.46
C GLU A 84 1.42 -26.04 -51.08
N VAL A 85 1.46 -24.84 -50.50
CA VAL A 85 2.09 -24.59 -49.19
C VAL A 85 1.25 -25.15 -48.05
N LYS A 86 -0.07 -24.92 -48.07
CA LYS A 86 -0.98 -25.31 -46.98
C LYS A 86 -1.09 -26.82 -46.75
N VAL A 87 -0.71 -27.64 -47.75
CA VAL A 87 -0.73 -29.10 -47.63
C VAL A 87 0.58 -29.66 -47.07
N LYS A 88 1.61 -28.82 -46.90
CA LYS A 88 2.88 -29.24 -46.31
C LYS A 88 2.68 -29.51 -44.82
N ASP A 89 2.99 -30.74 -44.41
CA ASP A 89 2.97 -31.13 -43.00
C ASP A 89 4.17 -30.54 -42.26
N ASN A 90 3.93 -30.14 -41.01
CA ASN A 90 4.94 -29.58 -40.10
C ASN A 90 5.73 -28.42 -40.73
N LEU A 91 5.01 -27.41 -41.21
CA LEU A 91 5.65 -26.23 -41.76
C LEU A 91 6.37 -25.49 -40.61
N VAL A 92 7.70 -25.35 -40.76
CA VAL A 92 8.57 -24.60 -39.85
C VAL A 92 8.89 -23.27 -40.51
N VAL A 93 8.64 -22.17 -39.79
CA VAL A 93 8.90 -20.80 -40.27
C VAL A 93 9.86 -20.13 -39.30
N ASP A 94 11.10 -19.94 -39.73
CA ASP A 94 12.09 -19.11 -39.04
C ASP A 94 12.10 -17.73 -39.69
N ALA A 95 11.71 -16.72 -38.91
CA ALA A 95 11.65 -15.33 -39.32
C ALA A 95 12.35 -14.42 -38.30
N HIS A 96 13.32 -14.95 -37.56
CA HIS A 96 14.10 -14.19 -36.59
C HIS A 96 14.77 -12.96 -37.25
N GLY A 97 14.64 -11.78 -36.62
CA GLY A 97 15.38 -10.58 -37.04
C GLY A 97 14.96 -10.01 -38.40
N SER A 98 13.79 -10.37 -38.90
CA SER A 98 13.37 -10.12 -40.29
C SER A 98 12.64 -8.79 -40.50
N GLN A 99 12.54 -7.94 -39.47
CA GLN A 99 11.86 -6.63 -39.50
C GLN A 99 10.34 -6.70 -39.79
N ILE A 100 9.70 -7.82 -39.48
CA ILE A 100 8.27 -8.06 -39.66
C ILE A 100 7.48 -7.18 -38.69
N TYR A 101 6.40 -6.55 -39.16
CA TYR A 101 5.51 -5.75 -38.30
C TYR A 101 4.03 -6.12 -38.46
N ASP A 102 3.68 -6.89 -39.49
CA ASP A 102 2.31 -7.22 -39.85
C ASP A 102 2.16 -8.73 -40.12
N LEU A 103 1.31 -9.38 -39.32
CA LEU A 103 1.07 -10.83 -39.41
C LEU A 103 -0.09 -11.19 -40.35
N ARG A 104 -0.74 -10.22 -41.00
CA ARG A 104 -1.92 -10.49 -41.84
C ARG A 104 -1.63 -11.54 -42.90
N GLY A 105 -2.55 -12.49 -43.04
CA GLY A 105 -2.44 -13.60 -43.98
C GLY A 105 -1.68 -14.81 -43.45
N LEU A 106 -0.98 -14.71 -42.32
CA LEU A 106 -0.30 -15.84 -41.69
C LEU A 106 -1.28 -16.98 -41.34
N GLY A 107 -2.49 -16.64 -40.90
CA GLY A 107 -3.55 -17.60 -40.58
C GLY A 107 -3.99 -18.48 -41.75
N THR A 108 -3.58 -18.17 -42.98
CA THR A 108 -3.82 -19.01 -44.16
C THR A 108 -3.03 -20.33 -44.10
N PHE A 109 -1.89 -20.33 -43.41
CA PHE A 109 -0.96 -21.47 -43.34
C PHE A 109 -1.15 -22.22 -42.02
N ASP A 110 -2.31 -22.87 -41.88
CA ASP A 110 -2.78 -23.51 -40.63
C ASP A 110 -1.93 -24.70 -40.15
N ARG A 111 -1.06 -25.25 -41.01
CA ARG A 111 -0.11 -26.34 -40.69
C ARG A 111 1.25 -25.88 -40.17
N ILE A 112 1.41 -24.60 -39.83
CA ILE A 112 2.62 -24.13 -39.15
C ILE A 112 2.72 -24.80 -37.78
N THR A 113 3.80 -25.53 -37.54
CA THR A 113 4.08 -26.21 -36.26
C THR A 113 5.13 -25.49 -35.45
N GLU A 114 6.06 -24.78 -36.09
CA GLU A 114 7.11 -24.02 -35.42
C GLU A 114 7.22 -22.65 -36.06
N LEU A 115 7.20 -21.62 -35.24
CA LEU A 115 7.19 -20.23 -35.68
C LEU A 115 8.14 -19.41 -34.80
N ASP A 116 9.28 -19.01 -35.37
CA ASP A 116 10.21 -18.08 -34.73
C ASP A 116 9.99 -16.69 -35.32
N LEU A 117 9.46 -15.79 -34.49
CA LEU A 117 9.24 -14.38 -34.80
C LEU A 117 10.09 -13.47 -33.92
N GLN A 118 11.15 -13.98 -33.29
CA GLN A 118 12.03 -13.19 -32.43
C GLN A 118 12.66 -11.99 -33.19
N ASP A 119 12.91 -10.87 -32.51
CA ASP A 119 13.55 -9.67 -33.08
C ASP A 119 12.80 -9.06 -34.27
N ASN A 120 11.51 -8.83 -34.08
CA ASN A 120 10.65 -8.18 -35.06
C ASN A 120 9.94 -6.97 -34.41
N GLN A 121 8.98 -6.37 -35.12
CA GLN A 121 8.26 -5.16 -34.72
C GLN A 121 6.76 -5.41 -34.52
N ILE A 122 6.39 -6.66 -34.24
CA ILE A 122 5.00 -7.13 -34.20
C ILE A 122 4.26 -6.56 -32.99
N ARG A 123 3.02 -6.11 -33.22
CA ARG A 123 2.12 -5.59 -32.17
C ARG A 123 0.82 -6.36 -32.06
N ASP A 124 0.25 -6.73 -33.20
CA ASP A 124 -1.04 -7.42 -33.31
C ASP A 124 -0.80 -8.93 -33.46
N LEU A 125 -1.35 -9.71 -32.53
CA LEU A 125 -1.18 -11.15 -32.48
C LEU A 125 -2.39 -11.94 -32.98
N SER A 126 -3.44 -11.25 -33.45
CA SER A 126 -4.73 -11.85 -33.77
C SER A 126 -4.66 -12.95 -34.82
N GLU A 127 -3.75 -12.83 -35.78
CA GLU A 127 -3.54 -13.82 -36.85
C GLU A 127 -3.03 -15.17 -36.32
N LEU A 128 -2.38 -15.18 -35.15
CA LEU A 128 -1.92 -16.41 -34.50
C LEU A 128 -3.09 -17.28 -34.01
N ALA A 129 -4.28 -16.71 -33.80
CA ALA A 129 -5.48 -17.47 -33.43
C ALA A 129 -5.81 -18.58 -34.45
N ASN A 130 -5.45 -18.38 -35.71
CA ASN A 130 -5.75 -19.27 -36.83
C ASN A 130 -4.66 -20.33 -37.08
N LEU A 131 -3.71 -20.50 -36.16
CA LEU A 131 -2.65 -21.52 -36.24
C LEU A 131 -2.91 -22.64 -35.21
N PRO A 132 -3.77 -23.64 -35.51
CA PRO A 132 -4.15 -24.69 -34.57
C PRO A 132 -3.06 -25.73 -34.32
N ASP A 133 -2.12 -25.89 -35.25
CA ASP A 133 -1.08 -26.93 -35.21
C ASP A 133 0.23 -26.48 -34.55
N LEU A 134 0.27 -25.25 -34.07
CA LEU A 134 1.46 -24.64 -33.50
C LEU A 134 1.92 -25.37 -32.23
N LYS A 135 3.18 -25.82 -32.25
CA LYS A 135 3.89 -26.50 -31.17
C LYS A 135 4.95 -25.62 -30.53
N THR A 136 5.66 -24.83 -31.33
CA THR A 136 6.71 -23.92 -30.87
C THR A 136 6.45 -22.51 -31.36
N LEU A 137 6.50 -21.54 -30.46
CA LEU A 137 6.31 -20.13 -30.78
C LEU A 137 7.32 -19.27 -30.01
N ASP A 138 8.15 -18.51 -30.72
CA ASP A 138 8.98 -17.46 -30.15
C ASP A 138 8.51 -16.09 -30.64
N LEU A 139 8.11 -15.22 -29.71
CA LEU A 139 7.68 -13.85 -29.94
C LEU A 139 8.61 -12.83 -29.26
N SER A 140 9.76 -13.28 -28.77
CA SER A 140 10.68 -12.46 -27.99
C SER A 140 11.15 -11.22 -28.76
N ARG A 141 11.41 -10.12 -28.06
CA ARG A 141 11.93 -8.87 -28.64
C ARG A 141 11.04 -8.34 -29.77
N ASN A 142 9.74 -8.25 -29.51
CA ASN A 142 8.73 -7.63 -30.37
C ASN A 142 8.07 -6.42 -29.68
N HIS A 143 7.21 -5.70 -30.40
CA HIS A 143 6.49 -4.54 -29.88
C HIS A 143 5.15 -4.89 -29.18
N ILE A 144 5.09 -6.07 -28.55
CA ILE A 144 3.85 -6.61 -27.97
C ILE A 144 3.53 -5.88 -26.66
N ASN A 145 2.36 -5.24 -26.63
CA ASN A 145 1.83 -4.57 -25.44
C ASN A 145 0.35 -4.93 -25.17
N SER A 146 -0.13 -6.01 -25.81
CA SER A 146 -1.51 -6.50 -25.77
C SER A 146 -1.68 -7.68 -24.80
N ASN A 147 -2.85 -8.31 -24.80
CA ASN A 147 -3.16 -9.50 -24.01
C ASN A 147 -2.96 -10.76 -24.87
N LEU A 148 -2.30 -11.77 -24.29
CA LEU A 148 -2.13 -13.09 -24.90
C LEU A 148 -3.43 -13.79 -25.30
N SER A 149 -4.61 -13.35 -24.81
CA SER A 149 -5.90 -13.85 -25.30
C SER A 149 -6.07 -13.75 -26.82
N GLU A 150 -5.36 -12.84 -27.49
CA GLU A 150 -5.42 -12.64 -28.94
C GLU A 150 -4.89 -13.82 -29.75
N ILE A 151 -3.99 -14.65 -29.19
CA ILE A 151 -3.46 -15.83 -29.90
C ILE A 151 -4.42 -17.02 -29.87
N GLY A 152 -5.57 -16.89 -29.19
CA GLY A 152 -6.59 -17.95 -29.09
C GLY A 152 -6.12 -19.21 -28.34
N ALA A 153 -6.96 -20.25 -28.38
CA ALA A 153 -6.62 -21.55 -27.81
C ALA A 153 -5.46 -22.21 -28.59
N LYS A 154 -4.54 -22.83 -27.85
CA LYS A 154 -3.34 -23.46 -28.40
C LYS A 154 -3.10 -24.82 -27.75
N ASP A 155 -3.99 -25.76 -28.05
CA ASP A 155 -4.04 -27.08 -27.41
C ASP A 155 -2.83 -27.96 -27.73
N LYS A 156 -2.06 -27.64 -28.77
CA LYS A 156 -0.85 -28.37 -29.20
C LYS A 156 0.46 -27.67 -28.84
N LEU A 157 0.41 -26.48 -28.25
CA LEU A 157 1.61 -25.69 -27.97
C LEU A 157 2.42 -26.32 -26.83
N GLU A 158 3.68 -26.60 -27.13
CA GLU A 158 4.65 -27.29 -26.28
C GLU A 158 5.76 -26.35 -25.81
N SER A 159 6.11 -25.32 -26.59
CA SER A 159 7.10 -24.29 -26.24
C SER A 159 6.61 -22.89 -26.60
N LEU A 160 6.67 -21.97 -25.62
CA LEU A 160 6.31 -20.56 -25.80
C LEU A 160 7.39 -19.66 -25.19
N LYS A 161 7.91 -18.71 -25.99
CA LYS A 161 8.90 -17.73 -25.54
C LYS A 161 8.44 -16.32 -25.86
N ILE A 162 8.43 -15.45 -24.86
CA ILE A 162 8.06 -14.04 -25.00
C ILE A 162 8.94 -13.20 -24.06
N ASN A 163 10.18 -12.95 -24.47
CA ASN A 163 11.11 -12.10 -23.72
C ASN A 163 11.03 -10.64 -24.15
N SER A 164 11.20 -9.74 -23.19
CA SER A 164 11.26 -8.28 -23.41
C SER A 164 12.71 -7.81 -23.48
N ASP A 165 12.93 -6.68 -24.17
CA ASP A 165 14.19 -5.92 -24.21
C ASP A 165 14.14 -4.64 -23.34
N GLY A 166 13.06 -4.47 -22.58
CA GLY A 166 12.79 -3.33 -21.70
C GLY A 166 11.68 -2.41 -22.20
N ASN A 167 11.38 -2.44 -23.50
CA ASN A 167 10.54 -1.46 -24.17
C ASN A 167 9.06 -1.88 -24.26
N TYR A 168 8.79 -3.17 -24.42
CA TYR A 168 7.44 -3.70 -24.65
C TYR A 168 7.22 -4.98 -23.84
N ARG A 169 6.12 -5.02 -23.10
CA ARG A 169 5.80 -6.09 -22.14
C ARG A 169 4.34 -6.47 -22.22
N LEU A 170 4.05 -7.74 -21.93
CA LEU A 170 2.70 -8.27 -21.81
C LEU A 170 1.93 -7.55 -20.69
N ARG A 171 0.63 -7.33 -20.91
CA ARG A 171 -0.27 -6.79 -19.86
C ARG A 171 -0.88 -7.87 -18.98
N ASP A 172 -1.06 -9.07 -19.54
CA ASP A 172 -1.77 -10.18 -18.91
C ASP A 172 -1.28 -11.51 -19.49
N ILE A 173 -1.06 -12.49 -18.61
CA ILE A 173 -0.63 -13.86 -18.93
C ILE A 173 -1.71 -14.91 -18.65
N SER A 174 -2.93 -14.51 -18.28
CA SER A 174 -4.03 -15.40 -17.89
C SER A 174 -4.32 -16.50 -18.92
N ALA A 175 -4.22 -16.18 -20.21
CA ALA A 175 -4.44 -17.13 -21.30
C ALA A 175 -3.46 -18.31 -21.31
N ILE A 176 -2.24 -18.15 -20.75
CA ILE A 176 -1.22 -19.22 -20.69
C ILE A 176 -1.74 -20.44 -19.93
N GLY A 177 -2.59 -20.23 -18.92
CA GLY A 177 -3.21 -21.31 -18.16
C GLY A 177 -4.06 -22.26 -18.99
N SER A 178 -4.47 -21.88 -20.21
CA SER A 178 -5.20 -22.75 -21.13
C SER A 178 -4.31 -23.68 -21.96
N PHE A 179 -3.00 -23.42 -22.07
CA PHE A 179 -2.08 -24.16 -22.92
C PHE A 179 -1.53 -25.42 -22.22
N LYS A 180 -2.41 -26.39 -21.99
CA LYS A 180 -2.15 -27.56 -21.12
C LYS A 180 -1.04 -28.50 -21.61
N ARG A 181 -0.54 -28.33 -22.84
CA ARG A 181 0.56 -29.13 -23.40
C ARG A 181 1.93 -28.48 -23.29
N LEU A 182 2.03 -27.27 -22.72
CA LEU A 182 3.30 -26.60 -22.53
C LEU A 182 4.27 -27.46 -21.72
N THR A 183 5.45 -27.65 -22.30
CA THR A 183 6.64 -28.23 -21.66
C THR A 183 7.66 -27.14 -21.36
N GLU A 184 7.81 -26.15 -22.25
CA GLU A 184 8.74 -25.04 -22.08
C GLU A 184 8.00 -23.70 -22.09
N LEU A 185 8.33 -22.84 -21.13
CA LEU A 185 7.84 -21.47 -21.07
C LEU A 185 8.95 -20.52 -20.65
N GLU A 186 9.13 -19.43 -21.40
CA GLU A 186 10.13 -18.40 -21.14
C GLU A 186 9.50 -17.00 -21.25
N LEU A 187 9.52 -16.24 -20.15
CA LEU A 187 8.92 -14.92 -20.02
C LEU A 187 9.85 -13.96 -19.26
N VAL A 188 10.98 -13.60 -19.86
CA VAL A 188 12.01 -12.74 -19.23
C VAL A 188 11.68 -11.25 -19.41
N ASP A 189 11.92 -10.44 -18.36
CA ASP A 189 11.70 -8.97 -18.36
C ASP A 189 10.25 -8.54 -18.63
N GLN A 190 9.27 -9.33 -18.18
CA GLN A 190 7.84 -9.05 -18.44
C GLN A 190 7.15 -8.26 -17.31
N LYS A 191 7.85 -7.92 -16.22
CA LYS A 191 7.27 -7.31 -15.00
C LYS A 191 6.13 -8.13 -14.39
N ILE A 192 6.15 -9.45 -14.58
CA ILE A 192 5.16 -10.37 -14.03
C ILE A 192 5.31 -10.42 -12.51
N SER A 193 4.19 -10.34 -11.77
CA SER A 193 4.14 -10.52 -10.32
C SER A 193 3.24 -11.69 -9.90
N ASP A 194 2.15 -11.90 -10.63
CA ASP A 194 1.22 -13.02 -10.41
C ASP A 194 1.47 -14.15 -11.41
N VAL A 195 1.89 -15.32 -10.89
CA VAL A 195 2.12 -16.55 -11.65
C VAL A 195 1.00 -17.58 -11.46
N THR A 196 -0.13 -17.21 -10.86
CA THR A 196 -1.30 -18.07 -10.68
C THR A 196 -1.78 -18.75 -11.97
N PRO A 197 -1.77 -18.09 -13.15
CA PRO A 197 -2.16 -18.74 -14.40
C PRO A 197 -1.34 -19.99 -14.76
N LEU A 198 -0.11 -20.11 -14.25
CA LEU A 198 0.76 -21.26 -14.50
C LEU A 198 0.36 -22.49 -13.67
N LYS A 199 -0.51 -22.32 -12.67
CA LYS A 199 -0.98 -23.39 -11.80
C LYS A 199 -1.64 -24.50 -12.62
N GLY A 200 -1.10 -25.71 -12.50
CA GLY A 200 -1.62 -26.89 -13.17
C GLY A 200 -1.13 -27.12 -14.61
N LEU A 201 -0.11 -26.39 -15.07
CA LEU A 201 0.66 -26.74 -16.28
C LEU A 201 1.63 -27.89 -15.98
N SER A 202 1.09 -29.04 -15.57
CA SER A 202 1.84 -30.18 -15.00
C SER A 202 2.80 -30.88 -15.96
N LEU A 203 2.83 -30.49 -17.23
CA LEU A 203 3.77 -30.97 -18.24
C LEU A 203 5.04 -30.12 -18.36
N LEU A 204 5.10 -28.94 -17.72
CA LEU A 204 6.27 -28.07 -17.77
C LEU A 204 7.53 -28.79 -17.26
N ASN A 205 8.57 -28.79 -18.10
CA ASN A 205 9.92 -29.29 -17.80
C ASN A 205 10.94 -28.14 -17.67
N ARG A 206 10.72 -27.02 -18.37
CA ARG A 206 11.59 -25.85 -18.39
C ARG A 206 10.75 -24.60 -18.22
N LEU A 207 11.04 -23.83 -17.17
CA LEU A 207 10.36 -22.59 -16.87
C LEU A 207 11.39 -21.49 -16.57
N ILE A 208 11.40 -20.44 -17.38
CA ILE A 208 12.25 -19.28 -17.18
C ILE A 208 11.38 -18.05 -16.98
N LEU A 209 11.51 -17.44 -15.82
CA LEU A 209 10.78 -16.26 -15.39
C LEU A 209 11.75 -15.21 -14.84
N SER A 210 13.01 -15.21 -15.27
CA SER A 210 14.00 -14.28 -14.75
C SER A 210 13.70 -12.82 -15.11
N ASP A 211 14.22 -11.89 -14.31
CA ASP A 211 14.01 -10.44 -14.47
C ASP A 211 12.52 -10.04 -14.42
N ASN A 212 11.79 -10.52 -13.43
CA ASN A 212 10.39 -10.17 -13.21
C ASN A 212 10.18 -9.53 -11.83
N LYS A 213 8.92 -9.49 -11.36
CA LYS A 213 8.51 -8.93 -10.07
C LYS A 213 7.75 -9.95 -9.24
N ILE A 214 8.08 -11.24 -9.41
CA ILE A 214 7.43 -12.36 -8.73
C ILE A 214 7.83 -12.34 -7.26
N VAL A 215 6.85 -12.52 -6.37
CA VAL A 215 7.05 -12.63 -4.91
C VAL A 215 6.58 -13.99 -4.39
N ASP A 216 5.40 -14.44 -4.83
CA ASP A 216 4.81 -15.72 -4.45
C ASP A 216 5.02 -16.79 -5.55
N VAL A 217 5.70 -17.88 -5.18
CA VAL A 217 5.96 -19.03 -6.06
C VAL A 217 5.06 -20.23 -5.76
N SER A 218 4.09 -20.11 -4.84
CA SER A 218 3.15 -21.16 -4.49
C SER A 218 2.40 -21.78 -5.67
N PRO A 219 1.98 -21.01 -6.69
CA PRO A 219 1.37 -21.59 -7.89
C PRO A 219 2.25 -22.62 -8.62
N LEU A 220 3.57 -22.51 -8.48
CA LEU A 220 4.56 -23.38 -9.14
C LEU A 220 4.79 -24.71 -8.38
N GLY A 221 4.39 -24.80 -7.11
CA GLY A 221 4.70 -25.95 -6.24
C GLY A 221 4.11 -27.30 -6.68
N SER A 222 3.20 -27.30 -7.66
CA SER A 222 2.58 -28.51 -8.23
C SER A 222 3.21 -28.96 -9.56
N LEU A 223 4.20 -28.23 -10.07
CA LEU A 223 4.82 -28.46 -11.38
C LEU A 223 5.94 -29.51 -11.29
N ASN A 224 5.57 -30.71 -10.82
CA ASN A 224 6.51 -31.77 -10.43
C ASN A 224 7.39 -32.34 -11.57
N LYS A 225 7.15 -31.95 -12.83
CA LYS A 225 7.99 -32.34 -13.97
C LYS A 225 9.10 -31.33 -14.29
N LEU A 226 9.16 -30.20 -13.59
CA LEU A 226 10.20 -29.20 -13.80
C LEU A 226 11.59 -29.79 -13.54
N GLN A 227 12.46 -29.64 -14.53
CA GLN A 227 13.87 -30.02 -14.49
C GLN A 227 14.77 -28.78 -14.47
N HIS A 228 14.30 -27.68 -15.06
CA HIS A 228 14.96 -26.38 -15.08
C HIS A 228 13.97 -25.27 -14.73
N LEU A 229 14.31 -24.51 -13.70
CA LEU A 229 13.54 -23.39 -13.19
C LEU A 229 14.47 -22.20 -12.95
N ASP A 230 14.35 -21.14 -13.75
CA ASP A 230 15.05 -19.89 -13.56
C ASP A 230 14.07 -18.81 -13.06
N LEU A 231 14.31 -18.37 -11.84
CA LEU A 231 13.61 -17.35 -11.08
C LEU A 231 14.55 -16.20 -10.72
N SER A 232 15.76 -16.13 -11.30
CA SER A 232 16.74 -15.10 -10.97
C SER A 232 16.19 -13.69 -11.23
N LYS A 233 16.68 -12.67 -10.51
CA LYS A 233 16.23 -11.27 -10.69
C LYS A 233 14.71 -11.08 -10.50
N ASN A 234 14.15 -11.73 -9.49
CA ASN A 234 12.77 -11.54 -9.04
C ASN A 234 12.74 -10.91 -7.64
N GLN A 235 11.62 -11.00 -6.91
CA GLN A 235 11.46 -10.46 -5.56
C GLN A 235 11.02 -11.57 -4.58
N ILE A 236 11.46 -12.80 -4.86
CA ILE A 236 11.01 -14.00 -4.15
C ILE A 236 11.72 -14.08 -2.81
N LYS A 237 10.93 -14.21 -1.74
CA LYS A 237 11.43 -14.31 -0.36
C LYS A 237 11.28 -15.71 0.22
N ASP A 238 10.28 -16.45 -0.23
CA ASP A 238 10.00 -17.81 0.22
C ASP A 238 10.01 -18.77 -0.97
N ILE A 239 10.93 -19.74 -0.93
CA ILE A 239 11.03 -20.82 -1.92
C ILE A 239 10.48 -22.15 -1.39
N LEU A 240 10.02 -22.20 -0.13
CA LEU A 240 9.43 -23.41 0.45
C LEU A 240 8.29 -23.98 -0.40
N PRO A 241 7.40 -23.18 -1.02
CA PRO A 241 6.33 -23.73 -1.84
C PRO A 241 6.82 -24.57 -3.03
N ILE A 242 8.06 -24.36 -3.49
CA ILE A 242 8.67 -25.12 -4.60
C ILE A 242 9.74 -26.12 -4.12
N SER A 243 9.94 -26.27 -2.81
CA SER A 243 10.91 -27.23 -2.23
C SER A 243 10.59 -28.69 -2.54
N GLY A 244 9.32 -29.01 -2.85
CA GLY A 244 8.85 -30.34 -3.23
C GLY A 244 9.09 -30.72 -4.69
N LEU A 245 9.67 -29.84 -5.52
CA LEU A 245 9.97 -30.09 -6.92
C LEU A 245 11.20 -31.01 -7.07
N THR A 246 11.01 -32.31 -6.82
CA THR A 246 12.08 -33.32 -6.77
C THR A 246 12.77 -33.59 -8.12
N SER A 247 12.21 -33.11 -9.22
CA SER A 247 12.76 -33.32 -10.57
C SER A 247 13.80 -32.27 -11.00
N LEU A 248 14.02 -31.23 -10.20
CA LEU A 248 15.04 -30.21 -10.45
C LEU A 248 16.44 -30.83 -10.33
N SER A 249 17.30 -30.59 -11.34
CA SER A 249 18.69 -31.06 -11.31
C SER A 249 19.45 -30.51 -10.11
N ALA A 250 20.18 -31.39 -9.39
CA ALA A 250 20.93 -31.04 -8.19
C ALA A 250 22.11 -30.08 -8.44
N THR A 251 22.52 -29.89 -9.70
CA THR A 251 23.68 -29.03 -10.04
C THR A 251 23.28 -27.66 -10.59
N ASN A 252 22.23 -27.57 -11.42
CA ASN A 252 21.79 -26.32 -12.10
C ASN A 252 20.26 -26.29 -12.37
N GLY A 253 19.46 -27.04 -11.62
CA GLY A 253 18.02 -27.18 -11.85
C GLY A 253 17.19 -25.99 -11.39
N LEU A 254 17.68 -25.24 -10.40
CA LEU A 254 17.03 -24.05 -9.85
C LEU A 254 18.03 -22.90 -9.82
N ASP A 255 17.70 -21.81 -10.50
CA ASP A 255 18.34 -20.52 -10.31
C ASP A 255 17.33 -19.58 -9.64
N ALA A 256 17.63 -19.14 -8.42
CA ALA A 256 16.86 -18.12 -7.69
C ALA A 256 17.78 -17.01 -7.19
N THR A 257 18.89 -16.77 -7.90
CA THR A 257 19.90 -15.76 -7.54
C THR A 257 19.40 -14.35 -7.82
N ASP A 258 20.16 -13.34 -7.37
CA ASP A 258 19.94 -11.92 -7.70
C ASP A 258 18.53 -11.39 -7.43
N GLN A 259 17.86 -11.87 -6.37
CA GLN A 259 16.54 -11.35 -6.01
C GLN A 259 16.64 -9.87 -5.61
N ASP A 260 15.90 -9.01 -6.31
CA ASP A 260 15.69 -7.60 -6.03
C ASP A 260 14.75 -7.47 -4.82
N VAL A 261 15.29 -7.78 -3.64
CA VAL A 261 14.56 -7.69 -2.39
C VAL A 261 14.48 -6.22 -1.99
N THR A 262 13.50 -5.51 -2.56
CA THR A 262 13.02 -4.27 -1.97
C THR A 262 12.28 -4.63 -0.68
N ILE A 263 12.84 -4.28 0.47
CA ILE A 263 12.15 -4.42 1.76
C ILE A 263 11.03 -3.37 1.78
N THR A 264 9.86 -3.81 1.30
CA THR A 264 8.58 -3.14 1.47
C THR A 264 7.73 -3.97 2.43
N PRO A 265 7.13 -3.36 3.46
CA PRO A 265 6.34 -4.05 4.48
C PRO A 265 4.94 -4.43 3.97
N ARG A 266 4.68 -5.74 3.76
CA ARG A 266 3.39 -6.49 3.90
C ARG A 266 3.49 -7.81 3.10
N HIS A 267 3.66 -8.98 3.72
CA HIS A 267 2.71 -10.07 4.08
C HIS A 267 3.44 -11.37 3.64
N GLU A 268 3.46 -12.53 4.31
CA GLU A 268 2.51 -13.18 5.21
C GLU A 268 3.18 -13.63 6.53
N TYR A 269 2.50 -13.36 7.64
CA TYR A 269 2.82 -13.93 8.94
C TYR A 269 2.00 -15.19 9.14
N ASN A 270 2.64 -16.36 9.05
CA ASN A 270 2.05 -17.61 9.51
C ASN A 270 2.19 -17.69 11.03
N LYS A 271 1.06 -17.62 11.74
CA LYS A 271 1.04 -17.65 13.22
C LYS A 271 1.42 -19.00 13.83
N ASP A 272 1.57 -20.07 13.03
CA ASP A 272 1.78 -21.43 13.49
C ASP A 272 3.05 -22.10 12.90
N ALA A 273 3.86 -21.40 12.09
CA ALA A 273 5.02 -22.03 11.42
C ALA A 273 6.39 -21.41 11.68
N ASP A 274 6.53 -20.37 12.50
CA ASP A 274 7.85 -19.81 12.79
C ASP A 274 8.13 -19.55 14.29
N TRP A 275 8.77 -20.61 14.85
CA TRP A 275 9.89 -20.67 15.82
C TRP A 275 9.53 -21.43 17.10
N VAL A 276 10.20 -22.57 17.33
CA VAL A 276 10.19 -23.27 18.64
C VAL A 276 11.59 -23.19 19.23
N ILE A 277 11.82 -22.62 20.41
CA ILE A 277 13.07 -22.90 21.17
C ILE A 277 12.88 -24.26 21.85
N ASP A 278 13.86 -25.15 21.69
CA ASP A 278 13.81 -26.63 21.44
C ASP A 278 13.70 -27.05 19.95
N GLY A 279 13.87 -26.11 19.02
CA GLY A 279 13.71 -26.34 17.58
C GLY A 279 13.82 -25.06 16.74
N ILE A 280 14.75 -24.14 17.07
CA ILE A 280 14.91 -22.88 16.33
C ILE A 280 15.90 -23.09 15.19
N LYS A 281 15.51 -22.68 13.98
CA LYS A 281 16.43 -22.20 12.94
C LYS A 281 16.18 -20.72 12.64
N VAL A 282 17.29 -20.00 12.53
CA VAL A 282 17.41 -18.58 12.20
C VAL A 282 17.47 -18.43 10.68
N ASN A 283 16.93 -17.35 10.11
CA ASN A 283 17.67 -16.50 9.17
C ASN A 283 17.04 -15.11 9.03
N TYR A 284 17.78 -14.09 9.45
CA TYR A 284 17.55 -12.68 9.14
C TYR A 284 18.69 -12.21 8.22
N TYR A 285 18.33 -11.52 7.14
CA TYR A 285 19.25 -11.00 6.12
C TYR A 285 19.99 -9.75 6.60
N GLY A 286 21.00 -9.95 7.45
CA GLY A 286 21.99 -8.94 7.82
C GLY A 286 23.15 -9.62 8.55
N ASP A 287 24.39 -9.25 8.20
CA ASP A 287 25.59 -9.85 8.79
C ASP A 287 25.51 -9.84 10.32
N VAL A 288 25.59 -11.03 10.91
CA VAL A 288 25.64 -11.20 12.37
C VAL A 288 27.07 -10.93 12.82
N TYR A 289 27.34 -9.73 13.35
CA TYR A 289 28.61 -9.43 13.99
C TYR A 289 28.67 -10.05 15.39
N ALA A 290 29.60 -10.99 15.59
CA ALA A 290 29.91 -11.54 16.90
C ALA A 290 31.05 -10.73 17.55
N LYS A 291 30.79 -10.14 18.73
CA LYS A 291 31.85 -9.55 19.56
C LYS A 291 32.43 -10.63 20.45
N ILE A 292 33.72 -10.92 20.28
CA ILE A 292 34.46 -11.88 21.09
C ILE A 292 35.25 -11.12 22.16
N GLU A 293 34.82 -11.20 23.40
CA GLU A 293 35.55 -10.62 24.54
C GLU A 293 36.45 -11.69 25.15
N HIS A 294 37.77 -11.50 25.02
CA HIS A 294 38.78 -12.43 25.54
C HIS A 294 39.90 -11.67 26.28
N PRO A 295 40.37 -12.12 27.45
CA PRO A 295 41.37 -11.40 28.27
C PRO A 295 42.69 -11.08 27.55
N ARG A 296 43.08 -11.85 26.53
CA ARG A 296 44.30 -11.62 25.73
C ARG A 296 44.14 -10.64 24.56
N ILE A 297 42.92 -10.26 24.18
CA ILE A 297 42.66 -9.34 23.05
C ILE A 297 42.74 -7.86 23.49
N ASN A 298 42.79 -7.59 24.80
CA ASN A 298 42.91 -6.24 25.37
C ASN A 298 44.35 -5.68 25.44
N GLN A 299 45.35 -6.33 24.84
CA GLN A 299 46.69 -5.76 24.70
C GLN A 299 46.82 -5.10 23.33
N SER A 300 47.44 -3.92 23.28
CA SER A 300 47.52 -3.02 22.13
C SER A 300 47.88 -3.73 20.83
N ALA A 301 47.14 -3.40 19.76
CA ALA A 301 47.11 -4.08 18.48
C ALA A 301 48.40 -4.03 17.63
N GLU A 302 49.55 -3.66 18.20
CA GLU A 302 50.82 -3.54 17.48
C GLU A 302 51.67 -4.83 17.44
N ASP A 303 51.36 -5.84 18.27
CA ASP A 303 52.18 -7.08 18.37
C ASP A 303 51.54 -8.35 17.77
N ILE A 304 50.43 -8.23 17.02
CA ILE A 304 49.69 -9.40 16.52
C ILE A 304 50.06 -9.68 15.05
N ASP A 305 51.02 -10.58 14.83
CA ASP A 305 51.25 -11.25 13.54
C ASP A 305 49.99 -12.06 13.16
N SER A 306 49.19 -11.51 12.24
CA SER A 306 47.92 -12.05 11.75
C SER A 306 47.99 -13.48 11.18
N SER A 307 49.20 -14.00 10.92
CA SER A 307 49.41 -15.36 10.41
C SER A 307 49.58 -16.44 11.50
N LYS A 308 49.68 -16.07 12.79
CA LYS A 308 50.05 -17.01 13.87
C LYS A 308 49.14 -17.03 15.10
N VAL A 309 48.12 -16.18 15.19
CA VAL A 309 47.29 -16.11 16.39
C VAL A 309 46.13 -17.10 16.33
N ARG A 310 46.28 -18.24 17.01
CA ARG A 310 45.16 -19.10 17.43
C ARG A 310 44.60 -18.56 18.74
N ILE A 311 43.38 -18.06 18.74
CA ILE A 311 42.67 -17.65 19.96
C ILE A 311 41.84 -18.84 20.45
N PRO A 312 42.24 -19.54 21.53
CA PRO A 312 41.38 -20.54 22.14
C PRO A 312 40.15 -19.83 22.73
N LEU A 313 38.95 -20.16 22.25
CA LEU A 313 37.68 -19.55 22.71
C LEU A 313 37.20 -20.07 24.08
N ASN A 314 38.00 -20.89 24.76
CA ASN A 314 37.65 -21.39 26.10
C ASN A 314 37.48 -20.20 27.06
N ASN A 315 36.32 -20.13 27.74
CA ASN A 315 35.90 -19.01 28.59
C ASN A 315 35.73 -17.66 27.87
N SER A 316 35.57 -17.63 26.55
CA SER A 316 35.23 -16.41 25.82
C SER A 316 33.75 -16.12 25.91
N LYS A 317 33.38 -14.86 26.17
CA LYS A 317 32.01 -14.40 26.03
C LYS A 317 31.79 -13.97 24.58
N ILE A 318 30.91 -14.68 23.88
CA ILE A 318 30.50 -14.31 22.53
C ILE A 318 29.13 -13.64 22.65
N SER A 319 29.09 -12.35 22.32
CA SER A 319 27.84 -11.57 22.33
C SER A 319 27.44 -11.26 20.89
N PHE A 320 26.20 -11.54 20.55
CA PHE A 320 25.61 -11.19 19.26
C PHE A 320 24.79 -9.91 19.39
N LEU A 321 24.74 -9.09 18.35
CA LEU A 321 23.78 -8.00 18.26
C LEU A 321 22.36 -8.59 18.27
N ALA A 322 21.56 -8.22 19.27
CA ALA A 322 20.19 -8.64 19.38
C ALA A 322 19.32 -7.87 18.37
N PRO A 323 18.37 -8.52 17.67
CA PRO A 323 17.33 -7.81 16.93
C PRO A 323 16.55 -6.86 17.84
N ALA A 324 15.98 -5.79 17.31
CA ALA A 324 15.27 -4.73 18.05
C ALA A 324 14.12 -5.20 19.00
N LYS A 325 13.73 -6.48 18.92
CA LYS A 325 12.73 -7.17 19.75
C LYS A 325 13.30 -7.96 20.96
N TYR A 326 14.62 -8.02 21.15
CA TYR A 326 15.25 -8.63 22.31
C TYR A 326 16.22 -7.67 23.01
N ARG A 327 16.13 -7.56 24.34
CA ARG A 327 17.08 -6.80 25.17
C ARG A 327 18.49 -7.41 25.12
N SER A 328 18.57 -8.73 25.07
CA SER A 328 19.80 -9.49 24.82
C SER A 328 19.49 -10.95 24.44
N VAL A 329 20.42 -11.58 23.72
CA VAL A 329 20.43 -13.03 23.49
C VAL A 329 21.76 -13.56 24.03
N GLU A 330 21.70 -14.35 25.10
CA GLU A 330 22.90 -14.92 25.72
C GLU A 330 23.04 -16.39 25.34
N PHE A 331 24.23 -16.78 24.90
CA PHE A 331 24.58 -18.16 24.57
C PHE A 331 25.60 -18.69 25.58
N THR A 332 25.36 -19.89 26.10
CA THR A 332 26.34 -20.63 26.91
C THR A 332 26.73 -21.90 26.17
N PHE A 333 28.04 -22.10 25.97
CA PHE A 333 28.57 -23.29 25.30
C PHE A 333 28.91 -24.36 26.33
N GLY A 334 28.41 -25.59 26.13
CA GLY A 334 28.62 -26.71 27.04
C GLY A 334 29.98 -27.42 26.94
N GLY A 335 30.89 -26.97 26.08
CA GLY A 335 32.20 -27.61 25.86
C GLY A 335 33.16 -26.81 24.97
N PRO A 336 34.43 -27.25 24.85
CA PRO A 336 35.47 -26.54 24.08
C PRO A 336 35.20 -26.53 22.57
N VAL A 337 35.48 -25.39 21.92
CA VAL A 337 35.33 -25.21 20.46
C VAL A 337 36.69 -25.41 19.77
N SER A 338 36.78 -26.38 18.86
CA SER A 338 38.00 -26.73 18.10
C SER A 338 37.93 -26.19 16.66
N THR A 339 39.04 -25.69 16.11
CA THR A 339 39.08 -24.91 14.85
C THR A 339 39.72 -25.63 13.66
N ASN A 340 39.68 -26.96 13.58
CA ASN A 340 40.25 -27.66 12.42
C ASN A 340 39.16 -28.34 11.59
N HIS A 341 38.77 -27.68 10.49
CA HIS A 341 37.80 -28.11 9.48
C HIS A 341 36.36 -28.30 9.98
N ASN A 342 35.40 -27.60 9.35
CA ASN A 342 33.95 -27.63 9.60
C ASN A 342 33.58 -27.76 11.09
N VAL A 343 33.57 -26.63 11.80
CA VAL A 343 33.19 -26.59 13.20
C VAL A 343 31.71 -26.93 13.33
N THR A 344 31.41 -28.13 13.82
CA THR A 344 30.10 -28.40 14.43
C THR A 344 30.16 -27.80 15.83
N LEU A 345 29.45 -26.69 16.05
CA LEU A 345 29.28 -26.14 17.38
C LEU A 345 28.59 -27.22 18.24
N GLY A 346 29.17 -27.56 19.39
CA GLY A 346 28.51 -28.44 20.37
C GLY A 346 27.18 -27.84 20.83
N THR A 347 26.42 -28.60 21.64
CA THR A 347 25.16 -28.13 22.21
C THR A 347 25.35 -26.80 22.92
N PHE A 348 24.69 -25.76 22.42
CA PHE A 348 24.59 -24.46 23.07
C PHE A 348 23.20 -24.34 23.70
N SER A 349 23.13 -23.70 24.86
CA SER A 349 21.86 -23.29 25.44
C SER A 349 21.76 -21.77 25.36
N GLY A 350 20.68 -21.26 24.79
CA GLY A 350 20.41 -19.85 24.66
C GLY A 350 19.32 -19.38 25.63
N LYS A 351 19.49 -18.19 26.20
CA LYS A 351 18.41 -17.45 26.88
C LYS A 351 18.14 -16.18 26.09
N ALA A 352 16.97 -16.08 25.48
CA ALA A 352 16.49 -14.86 24.84
C ALA A 352 15.69 -14.05 25.86
N ILE A 353 16.05 -12.78 26.05
CA ILE A 353 15.28 -11.83 26.86
C ILE A 353 14.54 -10.92 25.89
N GLN A 354 13.25 -11.20 25.65
CA GLN A 354 12.38 -10.40 24.78
C GLN A 354 12.15 -9.02 25.40
N TYR A 355 12.10 -7.96 24.59
CA TYR A 355 11.35 -6.78 25.02
C TYR A 355 9.90 -7.26 25.20
N ALA A 356 9.27 -6.96 26.33
CA ALA A 356 7.81 -6.87 26.27
C ALA A 356 7.53 -5.85 25.15
N SER A 357 6.82 -6.23 24.09
CA SER A 357 6.57 -5.32 22.98
C SER A 357 6.00 -4.03 23.56
N VAL A 358 6.82 -2.98 23.57
CA VAL A 358 6.42 -1.68 24.11
C VAL A 358 5.49 -0.97 23.13
N VAL A 359 5.04 -1.66 22.09
CA VAL A 359 4.06 -1.21 21.10
C VAL A 359 2.88 -2.19 21.06
N LYS A 360 1.67 -1.63 21.10
CA LYS A 360 0.40 -2.33 20.88
C LYS A 360 -0.29 -1.73 19.65
N ARG A 361 -0.46 -2.56 18.61
CA ARG A 361 -1.16 -2.13 17.39
C ARG A 361 -2.66 -2.28 17.53
N LEU A 362 -3.41 -1.26 17.13
CA LEU A 362 -4.87 -1.28 16.98
C LEU A 362 -5.18 -1.03 15.50
N SER A 363 -5.68 -2.05 14.80
CA SER A 363 -5.86 -2.01 13.35
C SER A 363 -6.94 -2.97 12.88
N GLY A 364 -7.42 -2.76 11.66
CA GLY A 364 -8.14 -3.79 10.90
C GLY A 364 -8.02 -3.58 9.39
N ASN A 365 -8.85 -4.31 8.62
CA ASN A 365 -8.72 -4.35 7.16
C ASN A 365 -9.12 -3.02 6.51
N VAL A 366 -10.13 -2.37 7.06
CA VAL A 366 -10.56 -1.03 6.66
C VAL A 366 -10.64 -0.10 7.87
N ARG A 367 -10.78 1.21 7.60
CA ARG A 367 -10.87 2.27 8.64
C ARG A 367 -11.90 2.00 9.74
N TYR A 368 -13.03 1.38 9.38
CA TYR A 368 -14.07 1.03 10.34
C TYR A 368 -13.62 -0.06 11.31
N ASP A 369 -12.82 -1.01 10.85
CA ASP A 369 -12.25 -2.07 11.68
C ASP A 369 -11.22 -1.51 12.67
N THR A 370 -10.35 -0.61 12.21
CA THR A 370 -9.43 0.13 13.10
C THR A 370 -10.21 0.92 14.15
N MET A 371 -11.25 1.66 13.76
CA MET A 371 -12.14 2.35 14.69
C MET A 371 -12.71 1.39 15.73
N GLY A 372 -13.18 0.22 15.31
CA GLY A 372 -13.68 -0.79 16.23
C GLY A 372 -12.61 -1.30 17.20
N ALA A 373 -11.40 -1.59 16.73
CA ALA A 373 -10.28 -2.00 17.59
C ALA A 373 -9.92 -0.93 18.63
N ILE A 374 -9.94 0.35 18.23
CA ILE A 374 -9.73 1.48 19.13
C ILE A 374 -10.85 1.55 20.18
N LEU A 375 -12.12 1.40 19.79
CA LEU A 375 -13.25 1.45 20.71
C LEU A 375 -13.31 0.27 21.68
N ASP A 376 -12.86 -0.91 21.25
CA ASP A 376 -12.72 -2.08 22.12
C ASP A 376 -11.64 -1.82 23.19
N GLU A 377 -10.52 -1.21 22.81
CA GLU A 377 -9.44 -0.81 23.74
C GLU A 377 -9.81 0.37 24.66
N SER A 378 -10.75 1.21 24.21
CA SER A 378 -11.20 2.40 24.94
C SER A 378 -12.07 2.07 26.15
N ASN A 379 -12.67 0.87 26.19
CA ASN A 379 -13.53 0.38 27.27
C ASN A 379 -14.64 1.35 27.71
N TYR A 380 -15.37 1.91 26.73
CA TYR A 380 -16.52 2.77 27.02
C TYR A 380 -17.66 1.97 27.69
N PRO A 381 -18.34 2.55 28.69
CA PRO A 381 -19.48 1.89 29.35
C PRO A 381 -20.68 1.78 28.40
N GLN A 382 -21.53 0.78 28.65
CA GLN A 382 -22.79 0.65 27.94
C GLN A 382 -23.80 1.73 28.35
N ARG A 383 -24.84 1.95 27.54
CA ARG A 383 -25.97 2.84 27.80
C ARG A 383 -25.61 4.33 27.93
N GLY A 384 -24.44 4.72 27.42
CA GLY A 384 -24.03 6.13 27.29
C GLY A 384 -24.50 6.80 25.99
N THR A 385 -23.93 7.99 25.73
CA THR A 385 -24.06 8.68 24.44
C THR A 385 -22.99 8.17 23.47
N VAL A 386 -23.33 8.01 22.19
CA VAL A 386 -22.37 7.73 21.11
C VAL A 386 -22.45 8.83 20.06
N ILE A 387 -21.30 9.28 19.56
CA ILE A 387 -21.23 10.23 18.45
C ILE A 387 -20.97 9.43 17.18
N VAL A 388 -21.77 9.63 16.13
CA VAL A 388 -21.58 9.00 14.82
C VAL A 388 -21.24 10.07 13.79
N ALA A 389 -20.20 9.86 13.00
CA ALA A 389 -19.79 10.76 11.92
C ALA A 389 -19.37 9.97 10.67
N SER A 390 -19.25 10.67 9.54
CA SER A 390 -18.78 10.06 8.29
C SER A 390 -17.31 9.62 8.40
N GLY A 391 -17.00 8.41 7.94
CA GLY A 391 -15.64 7.92 7.75
C GLY A 391 -15.02 8.31 6.40
N GLU A 392 -15.80 8.90 5.48
CA GLU A 392 -15.38 9.26 4.12
C GLU A 392 -14.96 10.74 4.02
N ASN A 393 -15.70 11.64 4.69
CA ASN A 393 -15.41 13.07 4.76
C ASN A 393 -15.57 13.57 6.20
N PHE A 394 -14.44 13.83 6.85
CA PHE A 394 -14.32 13.84 8.31
C PHE A 394 -13.96 15.19 9.00
N PRO A 395 -14.15 16.39 8.40
CA PRO A 395 -13.99 17.64 9.15
C PRO A 395 -15.00 17.75 10.30
N ASP A 396 -16.18 17.15 10.13
CA ASP A 396 -17.24 17.06 11.12
C ASP A 396 -16.81 16.18 12.32
N ALA A 397 -16.10 15.07 12.06
CA ALA A 397 -15.55 14.20 13.09
C ALA A 397 -14.44 14.89 13.91
N LEU A 398 -13.59 15.70 13.25
CA LEU A 398 -12.58 16.52 13.93
C LEU A 398 -13.24 17.53 14.86
N ALA A 399 -14.26 18.26 14.38
CA ALA A 399 -14.99 19.23 15.18
C ALA A 399 -15.71 18.58 16.39
N ALA A 400 -16.13 17.32 16.25
CA ALA A 400 -16.76 16.55 17.33
C ALA A 400 -15.80 16.04 18.42
N SER A 401 -14.47 16.17 18.25
CA SER A 401 -13.48 15.68 19.25
C SER A 401 -13.65 16.32 20.63
N GLY A 402 -13.93 17.63 20.68
CA GLY A 402 -14.27 18.36 21.90
C GLY A 402 -15.58 17.89 22.53
N LEU A 403 -16.60 17.64 21.70
CA LEU A 403 -17.90 17.16 22.12
C LEU A 403 -17.80 15.76 22.74
N SER A 404 -16.99 14.87 22.15
CA SER A 404 -16.62 13.58 22.73
C SER A 404 -16.03 13.75 24.14
N GLY A 405 -15.18 14.78 24.31
CA GLY A 405 -14.71 15.33 25.59
C GLY A 405 -15.80 15.51 26.61
N LYS A 406 -16.67 16.43 26.25
CA LYS A 406 -17.74 16.95 27.08
C LYS A 406 -18.72 15.85 27.51
N LEU A 407 -19.12 14.99 26.58
CA LEU A 407 -20.13 13.95 26.80
C LEU A 407 -19.55 12.61 27.29
N ASN A 408 -18.22 12.51 27.39
CA ASN A 408 -17.51 11.26 27.58
C ASN A 408 -17.97 10.15 26.61
N ALA A 409 -18.17 10.51 25.34
CA ALA A 409 -18.78 9.66 24.33
C ALA A 409 -17.74 9.16 23.30
N PRO A 410 -17.80 7.91 22.83
CA PRO A 410 -16.99 7.46 21.70
C PRO A 410 -17.43 8.13 20.40
N VAL A 411 -16.49 8.24 19.45
CA VAL A 411 -16.77 8.60 18.06
C VAL A 411 -16.74 7.33 17.22
N VAL A 412 -17.87 7.00 16.59
CA VAL A 412 -18.06 5.87 15.67
C VAL A 412 -18.13 6.41 14.24
N LEU A 413 -17.41 5.76 13.33
CA LEU A 413 -17.38 6.14 11.92
C LEU A 413 -18.25 5.21 11.07
N THR A 414 -18.94 5.77 10.07
CA THR A 414 -19.76 5.02 9.11
C THR A 414 -19.66 5.57 7.69
N ASP A 415 -20.07 4.79 6.69
CA ASP A 415 -20.23 5.24 5.31
C ASP A 415 -21.42 6.20 5.17
N THR A 416 -21.43 7.00 4.09
CA THR A 416 -22.48 8.00 3.87
C THR A 416 -23.88 7.39 3.71
N TYR A 417 -24.00 6.27 2.99
CA TYR A 417 -25.28 5.67 2.61
C TYR A 417 -25.59 4.35 3.31
N GLN A 418 -24.66 3.81 4.09
CA GLN A 418 -24.81 2.52 4.76
C GLN A 418 -24.19 2.57 6.16
N LEU A 419 -24.90 2.01 7.15
CA LEU A 419 -24.31 1.77 8.46
C LEU A 419 -23.29 0.64 8.31
N SER A 420 -22.00 0.95 8.48
CA SER A 420 -20.95 -0.06 8.31
C SER A 420 -21.12 -1.19 9.33
N ALA A 421 -20.86 -2.43 8.93
CA ALA A 421 -21.05 -3.60 9.81
C ALA A 421 -20.29 -3.47 11.14
N ARG A 422 -19.14 -2.79 11.13
CA ARG A 422 -18.35 -2.54 12.33
C ARG A 422 -18.95 -1.45 13.21
N ALA A 423 -19.46 -0.35 12.63
CA ALA A 423 -20.20 0.67 13.38
C ALA A 423 -21.44 0.06 14.04
N ASP A 424 -22.17 -0.75 13.28
CA ASP A 424 -23.33 -1.50 13.71
C ASP A 424 -23.05 -2.42 14.91
N GLY A 425 -21.95 -3.18 14.83
CA GLY A 425 -21.47 -4.02 15.93
C GLY A 425 -21.10 -3.20 17.19
N GLN A 426 -20.47 -2.04 17.02
CA GLN A 426 -20.12 -1.16 18.15
C GLN A 426 -21.36 -0.54 18.80
N LEU A 427 -22.33 -0.07 18.02
CA LEU A 427 -23.61 0.43 18.55
C LEU A 427 -24.35 -0.67 19.32
N THR A 428 -24.33 -1.91 18.81
CA THR A 428 -24.92 -3.07 19.51
C THR A 428 -24.22 -3.36 20.83
N ARG A 429 -22.88 -3.33 20.84
CA ARG A 429 -22.07 -3.58 22.03
C ARG A 429 -22.28 -2.50 23.09
N LEU A 430 -22.33 -1.23 22.67
CA LEU A 430 -22.45 -0.07 23.54
C LEU A 430 -23.88 0.14 24.02
N ARG A 431 -24.89 -0.35 23.29
CA ARG A 431 -26.32 -0.20 23.63
C ARG A 431 -26.67 1.25 23.99
N PRO A 432 -26.38 2.24 23.13
CA PRO A 432 -26.52 3.64 23.47
C PRO A 432 -27.95 3.97 23.92
N THR A 433 -28.05 4.88 24.88
CA THR A 433 -29.32 5.55 25.21
C THR A 433 -29.52 6.80 24.36
N ARG A 434 -28.42 7.35 23.81
CA ARG A 434 -28.45 8.49 22.91
C ARG A 434 -27.39 8.36 21.83
N VAL A 435 -27.73 8.72 20.61
CA VAL A 435 -26.80 8.84 19.49
C VAL A 435 -26.84 10.26 18.95
N ILE A 436 -25.67 10.85 18.75
CA ILE A 436 -25.52 12.16 18.11
C ILE A 436 -24.87 11.93 16.75
N VAL A 437 -25.62 12.16 15.68
CA VAL A 437 -25.13 12.08 14.30
C VAL A 437 -24.58 13.44 13.90
N VAL A 438 -23.30 13.53 13.61
CA VAL A 438 -22.62 14.78 13.25
C VAL A 438 -22.39 14.81 11.74
N GLY A 439 -22.86 15.90 11.12
CA GLY A 439 -22.80 16.11 9.68
C GLY A 439 -24.18 16.02 9.01
N GLY A 440 -24.31 16.70 7.87
CA GLY A 440 -25.54 16.72 7.09
C GLY A 440 -25.84 15.39 6.38
N PRO A 441 -26.97 15.28 5.68
CA PRO A 441 -27.36 14.07 4.94
C PRO A 441 -26.34 13.62 3.87
N SER A 442 -25.50 14.52 3.37
CA SER A 442 -24.42 14.20 2.43
C SER A 442 -23.18 13.58 3.09
N ALA A 443 -23.09 13.62 4.42
CA ALA A 443 -22.02 12.99 5.21
C ALA A 443 -22.52 11.72 5.89
N VAL A 444 -23.72 11.75 6.44
CA VAL A 444 -24.44 10.58 6.99
C VAL A 444 -25.89 10.71 6.56
N SER A 445 -26.33 9.93 5.59
CA SER A 445 -27.68 10.01 5.02
C SER A 445 -28.77 9.68 6.05
N ASP A 446 -29.99 10.14 5.80
CA ASP A 446 -31.13 9.86 6.68
C ASP A 446 -31.42 8.35 6.76
N GLY A 447 -31.19 7.59 5.69
CA GLY A 447 -31.28 6.13 5.71
C GLY A 447 -30.27 5.45 6.65
N VAL A 448 -29.11 6.08 6.92
CA VAL A 448 -28.17 5.60 7.95
C VAL A 448 -28.65 5.99 9.34
N VAL A 449 -29.24 7.17 9.51
CA VAL A 449 -29.87 7.59 10.78
C VAL A 449 -31.00 6.64 11.18
N ASP A 450 -31.83 6.23 10.22
CA ASP A 450 -32.89 5.24 10.44
C ASP A 450 -32.32 3.87 10.89
N GLN A 451 -31.20 3.43 10.28
CA GLN A 451 -30.50 2.21 10.70
C GLN A 451 -29.96 2.33 12.14
N ILE A 452 -29.41 3.49 12.50
CA ILE A 452 -28.89 3.79 13.85
C ILE A 452 -30.01 3.78 14.89
N ALA A 453 -31.19 4.30 14.57
CA ALA A 453 -32.33 4.35 15.48
C ALA A 453 -32.73 2.97 16.01
N ASN A 454 -32.56 1.92 15.20
CA ASN A 454 -32.82 0.53 15.60
C ASN A 454 -31.86 -0.01 16.68
N ARG A 455 -30.77 0.72 16.99
CA ARG A 455 -29.75 0.32 17.99
C ARG A 455 -29.81 1.12 19.28
N VAL A 456 -30.71 2.09 19.36
CA VAL A 456 -30.94 2.88 20.57
C VAL A 456 -32.00 2.21 21.44
N THR A 457 -31.73 2.12 22.74
CA THR A 457 -32.64 1.41 23.67
C THR A 457 -33.86 2.28 23.97
N ALA A 458 -35.06 1.85 23.54
CA ALA A 458 -36.34 2.57 23.67
C ALA A 458 -36.37 3.91 22.89
N PRO A 459 -36.27 3.87 21.55
CA PRO A 459 -36.04 5.05 20.73
C PRO A 459 -37.27 5.99 20.70
N SER A 460 -37.06 7.22 21.11
CA SER A 460 -37.85 8.40 20.76
C SER A 460 -37.03 9.33 19.85
N GLU A 461 -37.67 10.30 19.20
CA GLU A 461 -36.95 11.32 18.40
C GLU A 461 -35.89 12.11 19.21
N ALA A 462 -35.99 12.12 20.55
CA ALA A 462 -35.00 12.78 21.41
C ALA A 462 -33.68 11.99 21.56
N ASP A 463 -33.66 10.71 21.17
CA ASP A 463 -32.55 9.80 21.43
C ASP A 463 -31.59 9.65 20.25
N VAL A 464 -31.99 10.06 19.03
CA VAL A 464 -31.10 10.16 17.86
C VAL A 464 -31.13 11.60 17.33
N VAL A 465 -30.07 12.36 17.63
CA VAL A 465 -30.01 13.80 17.32
C VAL A 465 -28.99 14.06 16.23
N ARG A 466 -29.41 14.72 15.14
CA ARG A 466 -28.49 15.22 14.12
C ARG A 466 -27.98 16.62 14.47
N ILE A 467 -26.66 16.83 14.41
CA ILE A 467 -26.00 18.12 14.48
C ILE A 467 -25.31 18.38 13.14
N ALA A 468 -25.81 19.36 12.38
CA ALA A 468 -25.32 19.65 11.05
C ALA A 468 -25.54 21.12 10.68
N GLY A 469 -24.63 21.68 9.90
CA GLY A 469 -24.80 22.95 9.20
C GLY A 469 -24.69 22.77 7.69
N ALA A 470 -24.89 23.87 6.94
CA ALA A 470 -24.78 23.85 5.48
C ALA A 470 -23.35 23.58 4.99
N THR A 471 -22.35 23.98 5.77
CA THR A 471 -20.94 23.70 5.53
C THR A 471 -20.29 23.07 6.76
N ARG A 472 -19.07 22.51 6.60
CA ARG A 472 -18.28 21.97 7.72
C ARG A 472 -18.05 22.99 8.85
N ARG A 473 -17.94 24.28 8.50
CA ARG A 473 -17.78 25.37 9.48
C ARG A 473 -19.08 25.62 10.24
N ASP A 474 -20.21 25.60 9.53
CA ASP A 474 -21.53 25.69 10.15
C ASP A 474 -21.79 24.48 11.06
N THR A 475 -21.42 23.26 10.65
CA THR A 475 -21.50 22.07 11.51
C THR A 475 -20.67 22.24 12.79
N ALA A 476 -19.44 22.76 12.68
CA ALA A 476 -18.61 23.04 13.86
C ALA A 476 -19.24 24.09 14.80
N ASN A 477 -19.84 25.15 14.24
CA ASN A 477 -20.59 26.14 14.99
C ASN A 477 -21.84 25.55 15.68
N GLU A 478 -22.55 24.64 15.02
CA GLU A 478 -23.72 23.94 15.59
C GLU A 478 -23.32 22.94 16.68
N ILE A 479 -22.20 22.23 16.54
CA ILE A 479 -21.64 21.38 17.62
C ILE A 479 -21.39 22.23 18.86
N PHE A 480 -20.74 23.38 18.69
CA PHE A 480 -20.52 24.32 19.78
C PHE A 480 -21.84 24.79 20.39
N ALA A 481 -22.74 25.34 19.58
CA ALA A 481 -24.00 25.94 20.04
C ALA A 481 -24.93 24.95 20.73
N GLN A 482 -25.07 23.71 20.23
CA GLN A 482 -25.93 22.70 20.83
C GLN A 482 -25.36 22.16 22.15
N ALA A 483 -24.03 22.02 22.22
CA ALA A 483 -23.36 21.66 23.45
C ALA A 483 -23.39 22.80 24.48
N ASP A 484 -23.42 24.04 24.03
CA ASP A 484 -23.52 25.25 24.87
C ASP A 484 -24.95 25.45 25.42
N LYS A 485 -26.00 25.18 24.60
CA LYS A 485 -27.42 25.24 25.02
C LYS A 485 -27.78 24.29 26.16
N GLN A 486 -26.98 23.24 26.42
CA GLN A 486 -27.15 22.37 27.58
C GLN A 486 -26.65 23.02 28.89
N HIS A 487 -26.33 24.32 28.87
CA HIS A 487 -26.09 25.18 30.03
C HIS A 487 -27.22 25.13 31.06
N ALA A 488 -27.09 24.25 32.05
CA ALA A 488 -27.68 24.44 33.36
C ALA A 488 -26.64 25.14 34.23
N LYS A 489 -26.79 26.46 34.43
CA LYS A 489 -25.94 27.24 35.36
C LYS A 489 -25.79 26.48 36.68
N GLY A 490 -24.56 26.05 37.00
CA GLY A 490 -24.24 25.38 38.27
C GLY A 490 -23.95 23.88 38.22
N GLN A 491 -23.73 23.27 37.05
CA GLN A 491 -23.20 21.90 36.91
C GLN A 491 -21.82 21.86 36.21
N PRO A 492 -20.71 22.01 36.97
CA PRO A 492 -19.36 22.20 36.42
C PRO A 492 -18.85 21.07 35.50
N ASP A 493 -19.40 19.86 35.66
CA ASP A 493 -18.92 18.68 34.92
C ASP A 493 -19.50 18.56 33.49
N GLN A 494 -20.51 19.39 33.15
CA GLN A 494 -21.22 19.40 31.87
C GLN A 494 -21.01 20.68 31.04
N ASP A 495 -20.10 21.57 31.46
CA ASP A 495 -19.79 22.79 30.70
C ASP A 495 -18.66 22.55 29.68
N TRP A 496 -18.56 23.43 28.67
CA TRP A 496 -17.29 23.55 27.93
C TRP A 496 -16.25 24.01 28.97
N ASN A 497 -15.24 23.19 29.22
CA ASN A 497 -14.39 23.32 30.41
C ASN A 497 -13.33 24.43 30.30
N ALA A 498 -13.52 25.43 29.44
CA ALA A 498 -12.52 26.46 29.23
C ALA A 498 -13.03 27.75 28.61
N ASP A 499 -12.40 28.85 28.99
CA ASP A 499 -12.33 30.09 28.22
C ASP A 499 -11.42 29.95 26.97
N THR A 500 -11.16 28.71 26.52
CA THR A 500 -10.25 28.38 25.43
C THR A 500 -10.99 27.72 24.27
N ALA A 501 -10.85 28.30 23.07
CA ALA A 501 -11.31 27.68 21.83
C ALA A 501 -10.13 27.16 20.99
N ILE A 502 -10.37 26.13 20.19
CA ILE A 502 -9.41 25.65 19.18
C ILE A 502 -9.89 26.09 17.81
N ILE A 503 -8.98 26.62 16.99
CA ILE A 503 -9.18 26.84 15.56
C ILE A 503 -8.32 25.84 14.79
N ALA A 504 -8.96 25.05 13.94
CA ALA A 504 -8.31 24.12 13.01
C ALA A 504 -8.66 24.47 11.57
N THR A 505 -7.88 23.98 10.62
CA THR A 505 -8.25 24.10 9.20
C THR A 505 -9.41 23.16 8.87
N GLY A 506 -10.40 23.70 8.16
CA GLY A 506 -11.50 22.92 7.60
C GLY A 506 -11.12 22.25 6.29
N ASP A 507 -10.05 22.65 5.61
CA ASP A 507 -9.76 22.23 4.23
C ASP A 507 -8.80 21.03 4.16
N ASN A 508 -7.49 21.26 4.44
CA ASN A 508 -6.45 20.23 4.45
C ASN A 508 -6.02 19.90 5.89
N PHE A 509 -6.84 19.09 6.54
CA PHE A 509 -6.96 18.86 7.99
C PHE A 509 -5.77 18.12 8.64
N VAL A 510 -4.77 17.67 7.89
CA VAL A 510 -3.76 16.72 8.40
C VAL A 510 -2.95 17.31 9.56
N ASP A 511 -2.59 18.60 9.46
CA ASP A 511 -1.85 19.31 10.51
C ASP A 511 -2.67 19.44 11.81
N ALA A 512 -4.00 19.48 11.69
CA ALA A 512 -4.92 19.71 12.79
C ALA A 512 -5.38 18.43 13.49
N LEU A 513 -5.19 17.23 12.90
CA LEU A 513 -5.68 15.98 13.49
C LEU A 513 -5.16 15.73 14.90
N SER A 514 -3.90 16.08 15.15
CA SER A 514 -3.29 15.88 16.46
C SER A 514 -3.88 16.76 17.57
N ILE A 515 -4.58 17.86 17.24
CA ILE A 515 -5.24 18.69 18.25
C ILE A 515 -6.47 18.02 18.86
N SER A 516 -7.01 16.98 18.23
CA SER A 516 -8.18 16.26 18.74
C SER A 516 -7.93 15.59 20.10
N SER A 517 -6.67 15.19 20.41
CA SER A 517 -6.32 14.69 21.75
C SER A 517 -6.44 15.79 22.81
N VAL A 518 -6.04 17.02 22.47
CA VAL A 518 -6.17 18.21 23.32
C VAL A 518 -7.65 18.55 23.51
N ALA A 519 -8.40 18.63 22.41
CA ALA A 519 -9.84 18.94 22.42
C ALA A 519 -10.61 17.95 23.30
N ARG A 520 -10.33 16.64 23.17
CA ARG A 520 -10.96 15.59 23.96
C ARG A 520 -10.57 15.65 25.43
N GLN A 521 -9.26 15.74 25.73
CA GLN A 521 -8.73 15.73 27.10
C GLN A 521 -9.25 16.92 27.91
N LYS A 522 -9.33 18.10 27.28
CA LYS A 522 -9.71 19.35 27.94
C LYS A 522 -11.14 19.79 27.67
N LYS A 523 -11.91 19.00 26.91
CA LYS A 523 -13.31 19.32 26.56
C LYS A 523 -13.38 20.72 25.93
N LEU A 524 -12.55 20.98 24.92
CA LEU A 524 -12.45 22.28 24.24
C LEU A 524 -13.23 22.26 22.92
N PRO A 525 -13.99 23.31 22.59
CA PRO A 525 -14.67 23.40 21.30
C PRO A 525 -13.66 23.61 20.18
N VAL A 526 -13.94 22.98 19.02
CA VAL A 526 -13.12 23.06 17.82
C VAL A 526 -13.91 23.77 16.73
N PHE A 527 -13.46 24.95 16.33
CA PHE A 527 -13.98 25.69 15.19
C PHE A 527 -13.09 25.48 13.97
N LEU A 528 -13.67 25.63 12.78
CA LEU A 528 -12.98 25.40 11.51
C LEU A 528 -12.78 26.71 10.74
N SER A 529 -11.58 26.90 10.20
CA SER A 529 -11.21 28.00 9.30
C SER A 529 -11.10 27.50 7.86
N GLY A 530 -11.50 28.31 6.88
CA GLY A 530 -11.11 28.10 5.48
C GLY A 530 -9.82 28.84 5.13
N GLN A 531 -9.41 28.77 3.86
CA GLN A 531 -8.33 29.60 3.29
C GLN A 531 -8.61 31.12 3.35
N ASP A 532 -9.87 31.52 3.39
CA ASP A 532 -10.28 32.92 3.55
C ASP A 532 -10.37 33.34 5.03
N GLY A 533 -10.08 32.43 5.97
CA GLY A 533 -10.20 32.63 7.41
C GLY A 533 -11.51 32.11 8.02
N LEU A 534 -11.91 32.71 9.13
CA LEU A 534 -13.16 32.41 9.85
C LEU A 534 -14.35 33.07 9.17
N ASP A 535 -15.49 32.39 9.14
CA ASP A 535 -16.75 33.01 8.75
C ASP A 535 -17.32 33.90 9.86
N ALA A 536 -18.27 34.76 9.49
CA ALA A 536 -18.87 35.73 10.41
C ALA A 536 -19.60 35.06 11.59
N ASN A 537 -20.21 33.89 11.37
CA ASN A 537 -20.90 33.13 12.40
C ASN A 537 -19.92 32.60 13.46
N THR A 538 -18.76 32.11 13.02
CA THR A 538 -17.68 31.63 13.88
C THR A 538 -17.10 32.76 14.70
N VAL A 539 -16.80 33.91 14.07
CA VAL A 539 -16.31 35.10 14.78
C VAL A 539 -17.32 35.58 15.82
N LYS A 540 -18.62 35.58 15.47
CA LYS A 540 -19.70 35.95 16.38
C LYS A 540 -19.81 34.96 17.54
N ALA A 541 -19.78 33.65 17.29
CA ALA A 541 -19.83 32.63 18.33
C ALA A 541 -18.68 32.78 19.33
N ILE A 542 -17.47 33.05 18.83
CA ILE A 542 -16.29 33.26 19.68
C ILE A 542 -16.46 34.50 20.57
N LYS A 543 -16.95 35.60 19.99
CA LYS A 543 -17.20 36.87 20.68
C LYS A 543 -18.31 36.75 21.72
N ASP A 544 -19.44 36.15 21.36
CA ASP A 544 -20.62 36.06 22.22
C ASP A 544 -20.39 35.16 23.43
N HIS A 545 -19.65 34.07 23.26
CA HIS A 545 -19.23 33.24 24.40
C HIS A 545 -18.16 33.93 25.24
N GLY A 546 -17.31 34.77 24.63
CA GLY A 546 -16.27 35.54 25.32
C GLY A 546 -15.03 34.71 25.62
N PHE A 547 -14.58 33.85 24.69
CA PHE A 547 -13.32 33.11 24.85
C PHE A 547 -12.15 34.07 25.08
N THR A 548 -11.35 33.84 26.12
CA THR A 548 -10.18 34.66 26.45
C THR A 548 -8.89 34.09 25.88
N ASN A 549 -8.88 32.80 25.52
CA ASN A 549 -7.75 32.08 24.97
C ASN A 549 -8.14 31.37 23.67
N VAL A 550 -7.22 31.36 22.70
CA VAL A 550 -7.44 30.64 21.44
C VAL A 550 -6.19 29.91 21.01
N ILE A 551 -6.33 28.62 20.72
CA ILE A 551 -5.28 27.78 20.15
C ILE A 551 -5.53 27.63 18.66
N ILE A 552 -4.59 28.07 17.82
CA ILE A 552 -4.62 27.83 16.38
C ILE A 552 -3.75 26.61 16.07
N ALA A 553 -4.35 25.52 15.61
CA ALA A 553 -3.66 24.30 15.21
C ALA A 553 -3.30 24.34 13.72
N GLY A 554 -2.01 24.52 13.44
CA GLY A 554 -1.43 24.59 12.11
C GLY A 554 -0.67 25.88 11.82
N GLY A 555 0.29 25.78 10.90
CA GLY A 555 1.00 26.93 10.35
C GLY A 555 0.09 27.88 9.56
N SER A 556 0.64 28.99 9.09
CA SER A 556 -0.13 30.01 8.32
C SER A 556 -0.66 29.51 6.98
N GLN A 557 -0.09 28.43 6.43
CA GLN A 557 -0.59 27.77 5.22
C GLN A 557 -1.85 26.93 5.47
N ALA A 558 -1.99 26.36 6.67
CA ALA A 558 -3.16 25.59 7.06
C ALA A 558 -4.28 26.50 7.60
N VAL A 559 -3.91 27.44 8.49
CA VAL A 559 -4.82 28.43 9.06
C VAL A 559 -4.27 29.83 8.79
N PRO A 560 -4.86 30.60 7.87
CA PRO A 560 -4.35 31.90 7.42
C PRO A 560 -4.05 32.89 8.55
N GLN A 561 -3.17 33.86 8.30
CA GLN A 561 -2.87 34.91 9.28
C GLN A 561 -4.05 35.86 9.51
N SER A 562 -5.00 35.96 8.56
CA SER A 562 -6.25 36.73 8.71
C SER A 562 -7.06 36.28 9.93
N VAL A 563 -7.00 34.99 10.29
CA VAL A 563 -7.67 34.42 11.48
C VAL A 563 -7.22 35.14 12.75
N VAL A 564 -5.93 35.45 12.90
CA VAL A 564 -5.43 36.17 14.09
C VAL A 564 -6.06 37.56 14.18
N SER A 565 -6.20 38.26 13.06
CA SER A 565 -6.85 39.57 13.02
C SER A 565 -8.35 39.48 13.34
N GLN A 566 -9.03 38.44 12.83
CA GLN A 566 -10.45 38.20 13.10
C GLN A 566 -10.71 37.86 14.58
N LEU A 567 -9.84 37.08 15.22
CA LEU A 567 -9.92 36.76 16.64
C LEU A 567 -9.69 37.99 17.53
N LYS A 568 -8.72 38.84 17.19
CA LYS A 568 -8.53 40.13 17.88
C LYS A 568 -9.76 41.02 17.77
N ALA A 569 -10.38 41.08 16.59
CA ALA A 569 -11.63 41.81 16.38
C ALA A 569 -12.82 41.18 17.14
N ALA A 570 -12.78 39.88 17.42
CA ALA A 570 -13.73 39.19 18.28
C ALA A 570 -13.53 39.48 19.78
N GLY A 571 -12.46 40.17 20.17
CA GLY A 571 -12.16 40.54 21.56
C GLY A 571 -11.15 39.62 22.26
N VAL A 572 -10.47 38.74 21.53
CA VAL A 572 -9.42 37.88 22.10
C VAL A 572 -8.10 38.66 22.15
N ASP A 573 -7.49 38.74 23.33
CA ASP A 573 -6.20 39.41 23.51
C ASP A 573 -5.10 38.71 22.71
N GLY A 574 -4.30 39.51 21.99
CA GLY A 574 -3.23 39.01 21.12
C GLY A 574 -2.26 38.01 21.78
N PRO A 575 -1.78 38.26 23.02
CA PRO A 575 -0.94 37.31 23.75
C PRO A 575 -1.61 35.96 24.08
N ASN A 576 -2.94 35.91 24.10
CA ASN A 576 -3.71 34.70 24.39
C ASN A 576 -4.10 33.93 23.12
N ILE A 577 -3.69 34.40 21.94
CA ILE A 577 -3.83 33.69 20.67
C ILE A 577 -2.53 32.94 20.41
N GLN A 578 -2.54 31.64 20.65
CA GLN A 578 -1.37 30.77 20.49
C GLN A 578 -1.48 29.93 19.22
N ARG A 579 -0.57 30.15 18.27
CA ARG A 579 -0.43 29.29 17.09
C ARG A 579 0.57 28.17 17.35
N ILE A 580 0.18 26.94 17.04
CA ILE A 580 0.99 25.74 17.16
C ILE A 580 1.08 25.10 15.79
N GLY A 581 2.24 25.14 15.14
CA GLY A 581 2.41 24.67 13.77
C GLY A 581 3.89 24.58 13.37
N GLY A 582 4.26 23.46 12.76
CA GLY A 582 5.58 23.21 12.19
C GLY A 582 5.60 23.36 10.66
N ALA A 583 6.76 23.12 10.04
CA ALA A 583 6.88 23.14 8.58
C ALA A 583 6.20 21.92 7.93
N THR A 584 5.99 20.85 8.70
CA THR A 584 5.30 19.63 8.27
C THR A 584 4.23 19.21 9.27
N ARG A 585 3.28 18.37 8.85
CA ARG A 585 2.29 17.70 9.70
C ARG A 585 2.91 16.96 10.88
N TYR A 586 4.06 16.33 10.65
CA TYR A 586 4.80 15.57 11.65
C TYR A 586 5.36 16.50 12.73
N GLN A 587 5.97 17.62 12.33
CA GLN A 587 6.45 18.65 13.26
C GLN A 587 5.30 19.33 14.01
N THR A 588 4.19 19.63 13.32
CA THR A 588 2.99 20.19 13.97
C THR A 588 2.47 19.24 15.05
N SER A 589 2.39 17.93 14.77
CA SER A 589 1.94 16.95 15.76
C SER A 589 2.87 16.85 16.97
N LEU A 590 4.20 16.96 16.77
CA LEU A 590 5.16 16.99 17.86
C LEU A 590 4.99 18.25 18.73
N GLN A 591 4.83 19.42 18.12
CA GLN A 591 4.61 20.67 18.85
C GLN A 591 3.29 20.63 19.64
N ILE A 592 2.23 20.05 19.08
CA ILE A 592 0.96 19.84 19.79
C ILE A 592 1.14 18.87 20.96
N ALA A 593 1.89 17.77 20.78
CA ALA A 593 2.19 16.83 21.87
C ALA A 593 2.99 17.50 23.01
N GLN A 594 3.98 18.32 22.66
CA GLN A 594 4.77 19.12 23.60
C GLN A 594 3.89 20.12 24.36
N TYR A 595 3.03 20.83 23.64
CA TYR A 595 2.07 21.77 24.21
C TYR A 595 1.10 21.08 25.18
N GLN A 596 0.48 19.96 24.76
CA GLN A 596 -0.44 19.19 25.59
C GLN A 596 0.26 18.68 26.87
N ARG A 597 1.53 18.28 26.78
CA ARG A 597 2.29 17.89 27.98
C ARG A 597 2.58 19.08 28.88
N GLN A 598 3.07 20.18 28.33
CA GLN A 598 3.50 21.35 29.08
C GLN A 598 2.34 22.04 29.81
N PHE A 599 1.24 22.29 29.11
CA PHE A 599 0.13 23.11 29.63
C PHE A 599 -1.01 22.26 30.19
N TYR A 600 -1.15 21.03 29.72
CA TYR A 600 -2.29 20.18 30.06
C TYR A 600 -1.91 18.88 30.79
N GLY A 601 -0.62 18.64 31.02
CA GLY A 601 -0.14 17.53 31.83
C GLY A 601 -0.35 16.16 31.20
N ALA A 602 -0.32 16.10 29.86
CA ALA A 602 -0.38 14.84 29.12
C ALA A 602 0.65 13.83 29.64
N SER A 603 0.16 12.62 29.89
CA SER A 603 0.98 11.45 30.08
C SER A 603 1.74 11.10 28.81
N LEU A 604 2.87 10.42 28.98
CA LEU A 604 3.58 9.72 27.91
C LEU A 604 3.68 8.24 28.23
N LYS A 605 2.79 7.69 29.06
CA LYS A 605 2.76 6.25 29.39
C LYS A 605 2.13 5.40 28.28
N SER A 606 1.32 6.01 27.42
CA SER A 606 0.73 5.33 26.29
C SER A 606 0.62 6.27 25.10
N PRO A 607 1.75 6.79 24.59
CA PRO A 607 1.74 7.68 23.44
C PRO A 607 1.12 6.96 22.25
N VAL A 608 0.31 7.68 21.49
CA VAL A 608 -0.43 7.12 20.36
C VAL A 608 0.22 7.59 19.06
N PHE A 609 0.47 6.68 18.14
CA PHE A 609 1.07 6.94 16.84
C PHE A 609 0.08 6.59 15.73
N ALA A 610 -0.06 7.47 14.76
CA ALA A 610 -0.90 7.25 13.59
C ALA A 610 -0.27 7.87 12.34
N THR A 611 -0.67 7.42 11.17
CA THR A 611 -0.15 7.97 9.92
C THR A 611 -0.57 9.41 9.69
N GLY A 612 0.34 10.20 9.13
CA GLY A 612 0.04 11.52 8.60
C GLY A 612 -0.52 11.51 7.17
N GLU A 613 -0.59 10.39 6.46
CA GLU A 613 -0.88 10.42 5.00
C GLU A 613 -2.32 10.06 4.65
N ASN A 614 -2.82 8.93 5.17
CA ASN A 614 -4.20 8.48 5.02
C ASN A 614 -4.79 8.20 6.40
N PHE A 615 -5.51 9.18 6.95
CA PHE A 615 -5.61 9.39 8.40
C PHE A 615 -7.00 9.15 9.03
N PRO A 616 -7.91 8.28 8.51
CA PRO A 616 -9.15 7.99 9.21
C PRO A 616 -8.89 7.37 10.61
N ASP A 617 -7.77 6.66 10.75
CA ASP A 617 -7.31 6.06 12.00
C ASP A 617 -6.86 7.12 13.03
N ALA A 618 -6.32 8.25 12.57
CA ALA A 618 -5.85 9.34 13.44
C ALA A 618 -7.02 10.16 14.03
N LEU A 619 -8.19 10.18 13.40
CA LEU A 619 -9.37 10.92 13.89
C LEU A 619 -9.95 10.28 15.16
N VAL A 620 -10.28 8.99 15.09
CA VAL A 620 -10.71 8.22 16.27
C VAL A 620 -9.53 8.06 17.22
N GLY A 621 -8.33 7.93 16.67
CA GLY A 621 -7.08 7.84 17.41
C GLY A 621 -6.77 9.02 18.32
N GLY A 622 -7.02 10.24 17.88
CA GLY A 622 -6.77 11.42 18.69
C GLY A 622 -7.78 11.57 19.83
N VAL A 623 -9.05 11.23 19.60
CA VAL A 623 -10.04 11.09 20.69
C VAL A 623 -9.59 10.01 21.69
N PHE A 624 -9.13 8.86 21.22
CA PHE A 624 -8.59 7.80 22.07
C PHE A 624 -7.37 8.26 22.88
N ALA A 625 -6.42 8.95 22.24
CA ALA A 625 -5.24 9.51 22.91
C ALA A 625 -5.66 10.49 24.02
N GLY A 626 -6.57 11.42 23.70
CA GLY A 626 -7.11 12.37 24.67
C GLY A 626 -7.82 11.71 25.85
N GLN A 627 -8.60 10.65 25.60
CA GLN A 627 -9.24 9.84 26.65
C GLN A 627 -8.21 9.18 27.57
N LYS A 628 -7.12 8.64 27.02
CA LYS A 628 -6.01 8.07 27.78
C LYS A 628 -5.08 9.14 28.39
N ASN A 629 -5.40 10.43 28.25
CA ASN A 629 -4.55 11.54 28.68
C ASN A 629 -3.14 11.49 28.06
N ASN A 630 -3.03 11.03 26.81
CA ASN A 630 -1.77 10.95 26.06
C ASN A 630 -1.88 11.80 24.77
N PRO A 631 -0.74 12.20 24.18
CA PRO A 631 -0.74 12.82 22.86
C PRO A 631 -0.89 11.78 21.76
N ILE A 632 -1.38 12.24 20.61
CA ILE A 632 -1.23 11.54 19.33
C ILE A 632 -0.11 12.21 18.52
N VAL A 633 0.81 11.41 18.03
CA VAL A 633 1.96 11.83 17.21
C VAL A 633 1.80 11.24 15.82
N LEU A 634 1.96 12.07 14.79
CA LEU A 634 1.87 11.63 13.40
C LEU A 634 3.23 11.09 12.93
N VAL A 635 3.20 9.98 12.20
CA VAL A 635 4.36 9.34 11.57
C VAL A 635 4.14 9.16 10.06
N SER A 636 5.23 9.11 9.29
CA SER A 636 5.18 8.73 7.87
C SER A 636 5.02 7.21 7.75
N PRO A 637 4.25 6.69 6.77
CA PRO A 637 4.11 5.24 6.53
C PRO A 637 5.45 4.54 6.23
N ASP A 638 6.29 5.13 5.38
CA ASP A 638 7.38 4.40 4.70
C ASP A 638 8.78 5.03 4.83
N THR A 639 8.87 6.31 5.18
CA THR A 639 10.15 7.01 5.32
C THR A 639 10.39 7.29 6.79
N ALA A 640 11.34 6.58 7.41
CA ALA A 640 11.90 6.72 8.77
C ALA A 640 11.06 7.55 9.77
N VAL A 641 10.71 6.96 10.92
CA VAL A 641 9.91 7.59 11.98
C VAL A 641 10.25 9.08 12.17
N ASN A 642 9.28 9.91 12.57
CA ASN A 642 9.55 11.22 13.14
C ASN A 642 10.50 11.09 14.36
N THR A 643 11.80 10.99 14.11
CA THR A 643 12.84 10.67 15.09
C THR A 643 12.88 11.76 16.15
N ASP A 644 12.57 13.00 15.78
CA ASP A 644 12.43 14.12 16.70
C ASP A 644 11.35 13.85 17.76
N ALA A 645 10.20 13.30 17.35
CA ALA A 645 9.13 12.97 18.28
C ALA A 645 9.50 11.79 19.20
N LEU A 646 10.13 10.74 18.67
CA LEU A 646 10.56 9.61 19.49
C LEU A 646 11.70 9.98 20.44
N ASN A 647 12.69 10.74 19.96
CA ASN A 647 13.77 11.27 20.79
C ASN A 647 13.21 12.20 21.87
N TRP A 648 12.22 13.02 21.55
CA TRP A 648 11.55 13.86 22.53
C TRP A 648 10.84 13.02 23.61
N ILE A 649 10.08 11.99 23.23
CA ILE A 649 9.41 11.09 24.18
C ILE A 649 10.47 10.44 25.09
N LYS A 650 11.50 9.84 24.51
CA LYS A 650 12.61 9.18 25.24
C LYS A 650 13.34 10.13 26.19
N ALA A 651 13.70 11.32 25.71
CA ALA A 651 14.36 12.34 26.53
C ALA A 651 13.47 12.80 27.70
N THR A 652 12.15 12.82 27.48
CA THR A 652 11.16 13.22 28.47
C THR A 652 10.88 12.11 29.50
N SER A 653 11.23 10.86 29.20
CA SER A 653 11.07 9.69 30.07
C SER A 653 12.10 9.58 31.18
N LYS A 654 13.32 10.08 30.97
CA LYS A 654 14.36 10.07 32.01
C LYS A 654 13.97 11.00 33.18
N ASN A 655 13.65 10.41 34.32
CA ASN A 655 13.44 11.07 35.62
C ASN A 655 12.23 12.02 35.75
N ARG A 656 11.09 11.76 35.08
CA ARG A 656 9.86 12.57 35.27
C ARG A 656 8.61 11.74 35.55
N PRO A 657 7.74 12.18 36.49
CA PRO A 657 6.40 11.62 36.65
C PRO A 657 5.65 11.63 35.32
N ARG A 658 4.95 10.53 34.99
CA ARG A 658 4.20 10.35 33.73
C ARG A 658 5.06 10.36 32.45
N GLY A 659 6.38 10.13 32.54
CA GLY A 659 7.21 9.73 31.39
C GLY A 659 6.94 8.27 30.98
N PHE A 660 7.42 7.86 29.80
CA PHE A 660 7.30 6.49 29.31
C PHE A 660 8.29 5.57 30.03
N ASN A 661 7.82 4.49 30.65
CA ASN A 661 8.67 3.47 31.25
C ASN A 661 8.57 2.15 30.45
N PRO A 662 9.60 1.74 29.70
CA PRO A 662 9.52 0.54 28.85
C PRO A 662 9.26 -0.76 29.63
N ASP A 663 9.50 -0.80 30.94
CA ASP A 663 9.22 -1.98 31.76
C ASP A 663 7.73 -2.15 32.10
N THR A 664 6.92 -1.08 32.03
CA THR A 664 5.53 -1.08 32.51
C THR A 664 4.52 -0.44 31.56
N ASP A 665 5.00 0.34 30.60
CA ASP A 665 4.23 1.16 29.69
C ASP A 665 4.33 0.64 28.25
N PHE A 666 3.39 1.03 27.39
CA PHE A 666 3.40 0.66 25.98
C PHE A 666 2.75 1.77 25.14
N ALA A 667 3.31 2.01 23.98
CA ALA A 667 2.82 2.90 22.93
C ALA A 667 1.73 2.22 22.11
N TYR A 668 0.78 3.01 21.60
CA TYR A 668 -0.20 2.52 20.64
C TYR A 668 0.20 2.90 19.22
N VAL A 669 0.09 1.97 18.28
CA VAL A 669 0.18 2.24 16.85
C VAL A 669 -1.19 2.00 16.22
N LEU A 670 -1.72 2.99 15.52
CA LEU A 670 -3.05 2.94 14.93
C LEU A 670 -2.97 2.71 13.43
N GLY A 671 -3.85 1.83 12.94
CA GLY A 671 -3.97 1.50 11.52
C GLY A 671 -3.17 0.28 11.11
N GLY A 672 -3.53 -0.26 9.93
CA GLY A 672 -2.83 -1.39 9.33
C GLY A 672 -1.41 -1.07 8.90
N LEU A 673 -0.72 -2.04 8.31
CA LEU A 673 0.67 -1.88 7.87
C LEU A 673 0.85 -0.85 6.73
N ASP A 674 -0.20 -0.49 5.98
CA ASP A 674 -0.17 0.59 4.97
C ASP A 674 -0.29 1.98 5.59
N ALA A 675 -0.84 2.06 6.81
CA ALA A 675 -0.94 3.32 7.54
C ALA A 675 0.37 3.56 8.29
N VAL A 676 0.74 2.60 9.14
CA VAL A 676 2.00 2.61 9.87
C VAL A 676 2.67 1.26 9.66
N SER A 677 3.77 1.23 8.93
CA SER A 677 4.49 0.01 8.59
C SER A 677 5.02 -0.78 9.80
N ALA A 678 5.44 -2.02 9.54
CA ALA A 678 6.08 -2.86 10.54
C ALA A 678 7.41 -2.23 11.00
N GLU A 679 8.21 -1.74 10.06
CA GLU A 679 9.50 -1.10 10.29
C GLU A 679 9.34 0.16 11.14
N VAL A 680 8.33 1.00 10.85
CA VAL A 680 8.04 2.18 11.68
C VAL A 680 7.63 1.77 13.09
N SER A 681 6.86 0.69 13.27
CA SER A 681 6.50 0.18 14.61
C SER A 681 7.68 -0.43 15.36
N GLU A 682 8.57 -1.14 14.66
CA GLU A 682 9.79 -1.70 15.23
C GLU A 682 10.75 -0.59 15.63
N GLN A 683 10.88 0.48 14.84
CA GLN A 683 11.66 1.66 15.19
C GLN A 683 11.09 2.37 16.43
N ILE A 684 9.75 2.53 16.52
CA ILE A 684 9.10 3.04 17.74
C ILE A 684 9.43 2.14 18.93
N SER A 685 9.30 0.82 18.76
CA SER A 685 9.59 -0.16 19.83
C SER A 685 11.05 -0.11 20.27
N SER A 686 11.99 -0.03 19.33
CA SER A 686 13.42 0.04 19.62
C SER A 686 13.77 1.31 20.38
N ILE A 687 13.33 2.47 19.89
CA ILE A 687 13.73 3.76 20.47
C ILE A 687 13.10 3.96 21.86
N LEU A 688 11.86 3.52 22.05
CA LEU A 688 11.17 3.62 23.35
C LEU A 688 11.56 2.51 24.32
N GLY A 689 11.98 1.33 23.83
CA GLY A 689 12.42 0.19 24.62
C GLY A 689 13.83 0.34 25.18
N ASP A 690 14.70 1.09 24.49
CA ASP A 690 16.06 1.46 24.91
C ASP A 690 16.09 2.62 25.91
#